data_AF-A0A1Q9DS57-F1
#
_entry.id   AF-A0A1Q9DS57-F1
#
_cell.length_a   1.000
_cell.length_b   1.000
_cell.length_c   1.000
_cell.angle_alpha   90.00
_cell.angle_beta   90.00
_cell.angle_gamma   90.00
#
_symmetry.space_group_name_H-M   'P 1'
#
loop_
_entity.id
_entity.type
_entity.pdbx_description
1 polymer ?
#
loop_
_entity_poly.entity_id
_entity_poly.type
_entity_poly.pdbx_seq_one_letter_code
_entity_poly.pdbx_strand_id
1 'polypeptide(L)'
;MAADEQGYVFKITREEALETMKMLEDPLYAREVVAYINAARAAAQFLADEEIQYSFCFAMSFSATRYPNIVLKAGGLPRILDAMKKFPKNIRLQAEACEALRNIAEMPDGADTLLSTTALEDVMNSMRMNAQAEWVVQEGCGLVCRMITESDDARDRLFKGEGLRIIMDCMEAFPRASWVALWGVQALRRFAELDAKRVQDAGAFDLVQRARTSKVFAKGCLAVRNATADCLKLQSRGCDNSAERFPALPKVPSRSRQTSVTSCPLESTPPAWWLKGQPRQVFRSRAEAELLSQLAVLLMPDEPIAEAFRDFPVKKCKDWGSSRLCPDFAAHGVLKATGAALFIEYDGYYRHMEPPGMARDMRKTSALLQFAPAGSVVLRIAHKERKWKDNSMQVLVDCWHSGNAHSLRRTLQQVVASLLRQCHAQLVPRLVSQLEVCAPLQIAQHARTFAEDAELVGAASENNLLTLQEFFQKEMQLSTVQVAKSIERFPSVLGLSIDANLKQKVEWLKGLGVSQSQVAKVIATHPQVLGLSIDANLKPTVEWIKGLGLSESQVTKVIATHPPLLCYSIHANLKPTVEWIRGLGLSQSQVDKLIAKRPQVLGLSIDTNLKPTVEWIKGLGLSQSQVVKLIAKAPQVLGLSIDANLKPTVEWIKGLGLSQSQVAKVIATHPAVLGYSIHANLKPTVKWVKGLGLSQSQVVKLIAKAPQVLGLSIDANLKPTVEWIKGLGLSQSQVAKVIATHPAVLGYSIHANLKPTVKWVKGLGLSQSQVVKLIAKAPQVLGLSIDANLKPTVEWIKGLGLSQSQVAKVIATHPAVLGYSIHANLKPTVKWVKGLGLSQSQVVKLIAKAPQVLGLSIDANLKPTVEWIKGLGLSQSQVAKVFATHPAVLGYSVDANLKPTVEWMKGLGLSQSQVTKVIATFPPVLGYSIHANLKPTVEWVKGLGLSQSQVAKVIAKHPPVLGYSIDANLKPTVEWIKGLGLSQSQAAKVIATHPQVLGYSIDANLKVKFDLVRKFFTHAAAAALLAKAPRLWSYRYSRLEHRLHVLSSQGQLSKLTGAMALRTDAFGRSVQKQANERLMEVKPLMVTDVKALGVLSADVRSELQFELCQPYLMRNGFYRVCQHVEPSVLKAIMVECINFTFYRAGEAAFEAGQTAKSAFFIERGTLEYQQNRRTSKVKRKLRVGAHNEIIIAEAALWTFWDYVGTLTAPNPASMLKLDVEKHTKIISESELMGEFAAELALHFRCLCD
;
A
#
# COMPACT_ATOMS: atom_id res chain seq x y z
N MET A 1 -52.90 27.13 -18.78
CA MET A 1 -53.06 28.53 -19.21
C MET A 1 -53.58 29.39 -18.04
N ALA A 2 -52.79 29.54 -16.98
CA ALA A 2 -53.12 30.44 -15.85
C ALA A 2 -51.85 31.00 -15.19
N ALA A 3 -50.81 31.27 -15.98
CA ALA A 3 -49.53 31.78 -15.50
C ALA A 3 -48.97 32.89 -16.40
N ASP A 4 -49.83 33.57 -17.16
CA ASP A 4 -49.44 34.69 -18.04
C ASP A 4 -49.72 36.08 -17.42
N GLU A 5 -50.16 36.17 -16.16
CA GLU A 5 -50.56 37.46 -15.55
C GLU A 5 -49.60 38.05 -14.51
N GLN A 6 -48.40 37.48 -14.29
CA GLN A 6 -47.40 38.13 -13.44
C GLN A 6 -46.05 38.21 -14.15
N GLY A 7 -45.79 39.37 -14.75
CA GLY A 7 -44.59 39.72 -15.52
C GLY A 7 -43.28 39.73 -14.72
N TYR A 8 -42.83 38.58 -14.25
CA TYR A 8 -41.43 38.35 -13.90
C TYR A 8 -40.69 37.79 -15.12
N VAL A 9 -40.06 38.69 -15.89
CA VAL A 9 -39.17 38.30 -16.98
C VAL A 9 -37.91 37.67 -16.37
N PHE A 10 -37.85 36.34 -16.36
CA PHE A 10 -36.67 35.57 -15.97
C PHE A 10 -35.64 35.67 -17.12
N LYS A 11 -34.85 36.76 -17.16
CA LYS A 11 -33.74 36.90 -18.11
C LYS A 11 -32.56 36.08 -17.60
N ILE A 12 -32.30 34.93 -18.21
CA ILE A 12 -31.05 34.19 -17.99
C ILE A 12 -30.00 34.62 -19.02
N THR A 13 -28.73 34.46 -18.70
CA THR A 13 -27.62 34.69 -19.63
C THR A 13 -27.50 33.55 -20.65
N ARG A 14 -26.80 33.82 -21.76
CA ARG A 14 -26.52 32.81 -22.80
C ARG A 14 -25.78 31.59 -22.22
N GLU A 15 -24.88 31.82 -21.27
CA GLU A 15 -24.07 30.78 -20.62
C GLU A 15 -24.93 29.92 -19.68
N GLU A 16 -25.78 30.54 -18.87
CA GLU A 16 -26.73 29.83 -18.01
C GLU A 16 -27.75 29.02 -18.82
N ALA A 17 -28.15 29.51 -20.00
CA ALA A 17 -29.02 28.78 -20.92
C ALA A 17 -28.35 27.48 -21.40
N LEU A 18 -27.10 27.55 -21.86
CA LEU A 18 -26.33 26.36 -22.30
C LEU A 18 -26.06 25.40 -21.13
N GLU A 19 -25.75 25.92 -19.95
CA GLU A 19 -25.53 25.10 -18.76
C GLU A 19 -26.82 24.37 -18.35
N THR A 20 -27.97 25.03 -18.43
CA THR A 20 -29.29 24.43 -18.18
C THR A 20 -29.56 23.26 -19.12
N MET A 21 -29.23 23.38 -20.42
CA MET A 21 -29.37 22.28 -21.38
C MET A 21 -28.43 21.12 -21.04
N LYS A 22 -27.18 21.43 -20.67
CA LYS A 22 -26.17 20.42 -20.31
C LYS A 22 -26.51 19.66 -19.04
N MET A 23 -27.16 20.30 -18.06
CA MET A 23 -27.62 19.60 -16.84
C MET A 23 -28.67 18.54 -17.14
N LEU A 24 -29.46 18.67 -18.23
CA LEU A 24 -30.44 17.66 -18.63
C LEU A 24 -29.80 16.37 -19.19
N GLU A 25 -28.49 16.38 -19.48
CA GLU A 25 -27.73 15.16 -19.80
C GLU A 25 -27.45 14.31 -18.53
N ASP A 26 -27.53 14.88 -17.33
CA ASP A 26 -27.37 14.15 -16.07
C ASP A 26 -28.68 13.40 -15.71
N PRO A 27 -28.65 12.06 -15.60
CA PRO A 27 -29.83 11.24 -15.27
C PRO A 27 -30.54 11.60 -13.95
N LEU A 28 -29.84 12.27 -13.03
CA LEU A 28 -30.38 12.69 -11.73
C LEU A 28 -31.17 14.01 -11.82
N TYR A 29 -30.79 14.91 -12.73
CA TYR A 29 -31.43 16.21 -12.95
C TYR A 29 -32.60 16.10 -13.93
N ALA A 30 -32.51 15.17 -14.90
CA ALA A 30 -33.51 14.85 -15.92
C ALA A 30 -34.87 14.31 -15.40
N ARG A 31 -35.10 14.25 -14.08
CA ARG A 31 -36.41 13.85 -13.50
C ARG A 31 -37.27 15.03 -13.10
N GLU A 32 -36.70 16.22 -13.00
CA GLU A 32 -37.39 17.41 -12.49
C GLU A 32 -38.08 18.16 -13.63
N VAL A 33 -39.43 18.22 -13.60
CA VAL A 33 -40.22 18.95 -14.62
C VAL A 33 -39.79 20.42 -14.73
N VAL A 34 -39.37 21.03 -13.63
CA VAL A 34 -38.89 22.42 -13.57
C VAL A 34 -37.62 22.64 -14.43
N ALA A 35 -36.72 21.66 -14.49
CA ALA A 35 -35.52 21.77 -15.32
C ALA A 35 -35.88 21.82 -16.82
N TYR A 36 -36.86 21.03 -17.24
CA TYR A 36 -37.40 21.07 -18.61
C TYR A 36 -38.16 22.37 -18.91
N ILE A 37 -38.91 22.90 -17.95
CA ILE A 37 -39.60 24.20 -18.09
C ILE A 37 -38.56 25.31 -18.28
N ASN A 38 -37.47 25.30 -17.51
CA ASN A 38 -36.40 26.29 -17.62
C ASN A 38 -35.65 26.18 -18.96
N ALA A 39 -35.37 24.95 -19.43
CA ALA A 39 -34.83 24.72 -20.75
C ALA A 39 -35.76 25.23 -21.87
N ALA A 40 -37.07 24.93 -21.80
CA ALA A 40 -38.05 25.42 -22.78
C ALA A 40 -38.18 26.96 -22.77
N ARG A 41 -38.06 27.59 -21.60
CA ARG A 41 -38.02 29.06 -21.46
C ARG A 41 -36.73 29.66 -22.01
N ALA A 42 -35.59 29.04 -21.74
CA ALA A 42 -34.29 29.42 -22.29
C ALA A 42 -34.29 29.37 -23.83
N ALA A 43 -34.81 28.28 -24.40
CA ALA A 43 -34.97 28.13 -25.84
C ALA A 43 -35.91 29.19 -26.43
N ALA A 44 -36.99 29.55 -25.71
CA ALA A 44 -37.88 30.62 -26.13
C ALA A 44 -37.20 32.01 -26.10
N GLN A 45 -36.41 32.29 -25.05
CA GLN A 45 -35.68 33.56 -24.91
C GLN A 45 -34.61 33.73 -25.99
N PHE A 46 -33.90 32.66 -26.32
CA PHE A 46 -32.80 32.66 -27.30
C PHE A 46 -33.19 31.99 -28.62
N LEU A 47 -34.38 32.32 -29.15
CA LEU A 47 -34.91 31.73 -30.37
C LEU A 47 -33.99 31.94 -31.61
N ALA A 48 -33.21 33.02 -31.62
CA ALA A 48 -32.27 33.32 -32.71
C ALA A 48 -30.85 32.72 -32.51
N ASP A 49 -30.57 32.06 -31.38
CA ASP A 49 -29.25 31.49 -31.10
C ASP A 49 -29.19 30.02 -31.51
N GLU A 50 -28.46 29.76 -32.60
CA GLU A 50 -28.35 28.43 -33.22
C GLU A 50 -27.77 27.38 -32.26
N GLU A 51 -26.79 27.74 -31.44
CA GLU A 51 -26.11 26.83 -30.51
C GLU A 51 -27.02 26.42 -29.35
N ILE A 52 -27.82 27.38 -28.83
CA ILE A 52 -28.80 27.10 -27.78
C ILE A 52 -29.93 26.24 -28.32
N GLN A 53 -30.46 26.53 -29.52
CA GLN A 53 -31.51 25.69 -30.11
C GLN A 53 -31.03 24.27 -30.42
N TYR A 54 -29.79 24.11 -30.89
CA TYR A 54 -29.18 22.79 -31.07
C TYR A 54 -29.06 22.05 -29.74
N SER A 55 -28.49 22.71 -28.71
CA SER A 55 -28.30 22.11 -27.39
C SER A 55 -29.63 21.73 -26.73
N PHE A 56 -30.68 22.52 -26.97
CA PHE A 56 -32.04 22.21 -26.55
C PHE A 56 -32.58 20.96 -27.25
N CYS A 57 -32.53 20.89 -28.59
CA CYS A 57 -32.99 19.73 -29.33
C CYS A 57 -32.23 18.44 -28.96
N PHE A 58 -30.91 18.54 -28.76
CA PHE A 58 -30.06 17.44 -28.28
C PHE A 58 -30.46 16.96 -26.87
N ALA A 59 -30.68 17.90 -25.93
CA ALA A 59 -31.14 17.53 -24.60
C ALA A 59 -32.54 16.90 -24.62
N MET A 60 -33.42 17.37 -25.50
CA MET A 60 -34.77 16.80 -25.68
C MET A 60 -34.75 15.42 -26.35
N SER A 61 -33.85 15.15 -27.30
CA SER A 61 -33.76 13.84 -27.98
C SER A 61 -33.47 12.72 -26.98
N PHE A 62 -32.46 12.92 -26.14
CA PHE A 62 -32.10 11.99 -25.05
C PHE A 62 -33.18 11.89 -23.98
N SER A 63 -33.80 13.01 -23.61
CA SER A 63 -34.81 13.06 -22.56
C SER A 63 -36.13 12.43 -22.99
N ALA A 64 -36.54 12.59 -24.25
CA ALA A 64 -37.76 12.01 -24.80
C ALA A 64 -37.70 10.48 -24.84
N THR A 65 -36.53 9.84 -24.85
CA THR A 65 -36.44 8.38 -24.72
C THR A 65 -36.91 7.87 -23.35
N ARG A 66 -36.73 8.66 -22.29
CA ARG A 66 -36.94 8.21 -20.90
C ARG A 66 -38.11 8.90 -20.20
N TYR A 67 -38.34 10.17 -20.51
CA TYR A 67 -39.32 11.04 -19.85
C TYR A 67 -40.15 11.91 -20.81
N PRO A 68 -40.71 11.36 -21.90
CA PRO A 68 -41.33 12.18 -22.93
C PRO A 68 -42.62 12.89 -22.46
N ASN A 69 -43.34 12.33 -21.48
CA ASN A 69 -44.45 13.02 -20.78
C ASN A 69 -44.00 14.33 -20.11
N ILE A 70 -42.78 14.37 -19.58
CA ILE A 70 -42.24 15.56 -18.90
C ILE A 70 -41.86 16.62 -19.94
N VAL A 71 -41.22 16.19 -21.04
CA VAL A 71 -40.89 17.06 -22.18
C VAL A 71 -42.15 17.74 -22.73
N LEU A 72 -43.24 16.99 -22.89
CA LEU A 72 -44.53 17.53 -23.34
C LEU A 72 -45.13 18.52 -22.32
N LYS A 73 -45.22 18.14 -21.04
CA LYS A 73 -45.78 18.99 -19.97
C LYS A 73 -44.98 20.29 -19.76
N ALA A 74 -43.68 20.27 -20.02
CA ALA A 74 -42.83 21.44 -19.90
C ALA A 74 -42.92 22.41 -21.10
N GLY A 75 -43.71 22.08 -22.12
CA GLY A 75 -43.80 22.87 -23.35
C GLY A 75 -42.61 22.66 -24.29
N GLY A 76 -41.93 21.50 -24.23
CA GLY A 76 -40.77 21.20 -25.07
C GLY A 76 -41.14 21.02 -26.55
N LEU A 77 -42.27 20.36 -26.84
CA LEU A 77 -42.74 20.11 -28.22
C LEU A 77 -42.86 21.38 -29.08
N PRO A 78 -43.61 22.42 -28.68
CA PRO A 78 -43.70 23.64 -29.49
C PRO A 78 -42.32 24.31 -29.69
N ARG A 79 -41.41 24.22 -28.72
CA ARG A 79 -40.05 24.79 -28.84
C ARG A 79 -39.16 24.00 -29.80
N ILE A 80 -39.30 22.68 -29.84
CA ILE A 80 -38.62 21.84 -30.85
C ILE A 80 -39.08 22.25 -32.25
N LEU A 81 -40.40 22.43 -32.45
CA LEU A 81 -40.96 22.85 -33.73
C LEU A 81 -40.53 24.28 -34.12
N ASP A 82 -40.50 25.21 -33.15
CA ASP A 82 -39.99 26.57 -33.37
C ASP A 82 -38.52 26.55 -33.83
N ALA A 83 -37.68 25.73 -33.18
CA ALA A 83 -36.27 25.55 -33.55
C ALA A 83 -36.12 24.97 -34.97
N MET A 84 -36.92 23.95 -35.31
CA MET A 84 -36.90 23.34 -36.64
C MET A 84 -37.28 24.35 -37.74
N LYS A 85 -38.29 25.18 -37.51
CA LYS A 85 -38.72 26.22 -38.46
C LYS A 85 -37.70 27.35 -38.60
N LYS A 86 -37.04 27.72 -37.50
CA LYS A 86 -36.08 28.82 -37.47
C LYS A 86 -34.75 28.46 -38.15
N PHE A 87 -34.31 27.22 -38.01
CA PHE A 87 -33.03 26.73 -38.54
C PHE A 87 -33.19 25.55 -39.51
N PRO A 88 -33.90 25.73 -40.65
CA PRO A 88 -34.26 24.63 -41.57
C PRO A 88 -33.06 23.98 -42.28
N LYS A 89 -31.90 24.65 -42.33
CA LYS A 89 -30.67 24.17 -42.97
C LYS A 89 -29.62 23.63 -41.98
N ASN A 90 -29.84 23.71 -40.67
CA ASN A 90 -28.90 23.18 -39.69
C ASN A 90 -29.11 21.66 -39.54
N ILE A 91 -28.24 20.89 -40.20
CA ILE A 91 -28.32 19.43 -40.26
C ILE A 91 -28.36 18.79 -38.85
N ARG A 92 -27.55 19.26 -37.91
CA ARG A 92 -27.44 18.66 -36.58
C ARG A 92 -28.70 18.90 -35.74
N LEU A 93 -29.18 20.14 -35.73
CA LEU A 93 -30.40 20.52 -35.02
C LEU A 93 -31.61 19.76 -35.58
N GLN A 94 -31.73 19.67 -36.92
CA GLN A 94 -32.82 18.97 -37.57
C GLN A 94 -32.82 17.47 -37.25
N ALA A 95 -31.65 16.81 -37.21
CA ALA A 95 -31.56 15.40 -36.87
C ALA A 95 -31.98 15.14 -35.41
N GLU A 96 -31.46 15.93 -34.46
CA GLU A 96 -31.81 15.81 -33.05
C GLU A 96 -33.29 16.11 -32.78
N ALA A 97 -33.86 17.09 -33.48
CA ALA A 97 -35.28 17.40 -33.39
C ALA A 97 -36.15 16.25 -33.94
N CYS A 98 -35.81 15.68 -35.10
CA CYS A 98 -36.48 14.50 -35.64
C CYS A 98 -36.39 13.29 -34.70
N GLU A 99 -35.24 13.08 -34.05
CA GLU A 99 -35.07 12.02 -33.06
C GLU A 99 -35.92 12.25 -31.80
N ALA A 100 -35.96 13.48 -31.28
CA ALA A 100 -36.82 13.85 -30.15
C ALA A 100 -38.30 13.61 -30.47
N LEU A 101 -38.76 14.00 -31.65
CA LEU A 101 -40.13 13.78 -32.11
C LEU A 101 -40.43 12.29 -32.31
N ARG A 102 -39.51 11.50 -32.86
CA ARG A 102 -39.66 10.03 -32.94
C ARG A 102 -39.85 9.42 -31.56
N ASN A 103 -39.02 9.81 -30.59
CA ASN A 103 -39.09 9.31 -29.23
C ASN A 103 -40.41 9.72 -28.54
N ILE A 104 -40.96 10.90 -28.85
CA ILE A 104 -42.31 11.29 -28.42
C ILE A 104 -43.38 10.40 -29.08
N ALA A 105 -43.25 10.07 -30.37
CA ALA A 105 -44.17 9.19 -31.08
C ALA A 105 -44.13 7.72 -30.60
N GLU A 106 -43.11 7.31 -29.84
CA GLU A 106 -43.05 5.98 -29.21
C GLU A 106 -43.99 5.85 -28.01
N MET A 107 -44.43 6.96 -27.43
CA MET A 107 -45.37 6.96 -26.31
C MET A 107 -46.77 6.49 -26.70
N PRO A 108 -47.53 5.91 -25.75
CA PRO A 108 -48.99 5.85 -25.85
C PRO A 108 -49.55 7.26 -26.11
N ASP A 109 -50.44 7.40 -27.10
CA ASP A 109 -51.04 8.67 -27.55
C ASP A 109 -50.05 9.71 -28.14
N GLY A 110 -48.77 9.34 -28.34
CA GLY A 110 -47.72 10.22 -28.86
C GLY A 110 -47.93 10.60 -30.32
N ALA A 111 -48.35 9.66 -31.16
CA ALA A 111 -48.68 9.91 -32.57
C ALA A 111 -49.83 10.92 -32.72
N ASP A 112 -50.88 10.79 -31.91
CA ASP A 112 -52.03 11.70 -31.94
C ASP A 112 -51.65 13.09 -31.42
N THR A 113 -50.79 13.16 -30.40
CA THR A 113 -50.24 14.42 -29.90
C THR A 113 -49.49 15.17 -31.00
N LEU A 114 -48.65 14.47 -31.77
CA LEU A 114 -47.90 15.09 -32.88
C LEU A 114 -48.81 15.50 -34.05
N LEU A 115 -49.87 14.72 -34.34
CA LEU A 115 -50.85 15.03 -35.39
C LEU A 115 -51.69 16.27 -35.08
N SER A 116 -51.89 16.57 -33.79
CA SER A 116 -52.56 17.79 -33.34
C SER A 116 -51.71 19.08 -33.53
N THR A 117 -50.48 18.94 -34.05
CA THR A 117 -49.54 20.05 -34.29
C THR A 117 -49.00 20.04 -35.73
N THR A 118 -48.06 20.93 -36.06
CA THR A 118 -47.39 20.96 -37.38
C THR A 118 -46.21 20.00 -37.50
N ALA A 119 -45.98 19.13 -36.50
CA ALA A 119 -44.80 18.27 -36.43
C ALA A 119 -44.63 17.37 -37.67
N LEU A 120 -45.73 16.90 -38.24
CA LEU A 120 -45.72 16.06 -39.42
C LEU A 120 -45.25 16.84 -40.67
N GLU A 121 -45.78 18.04 -40.87
CA GLU A 121 -45.37 18.95 -41.95
C GLU A 121 -43.92 19.42 -41.77
N ASP A 122 -43.52 19.76 -40.55
CA ASP A 122 -42.18 20.26 -40.23
C ASP A 122 -41.09 19.21 -40.47
N VAL A 123 -41.36 17.94 -40.13
CA VAL A 123 -40.44 16.82 -40.40
C VAL A 123 -40.35 16.51 -41.89
N MET A 124 -41.47 16.51 -42.62
CA MET A 124 -41.45 16.33 -44.08
C MET A 124 -40.66 17.45 -44.77
N ASN A 125 -40.82 18.69 -44.32
CA ASN A 125 -40.04 19.83 -44.84
C ASN A 125 -38.55 19.72 -44.48
N SER A 126 -38.23 19.27 -43.25
CA SER A 126 -36.86 19.02 -42.81
C SER A 126 -36.14 17.98 -43.68
N MET A 127 -36.80 16.86 -43.96
CA MET A 127 -36.29 15.80 -44.83
C MET A 127 -36.10 16.28 -46.27
N ARG A 128 -36.98 17.15 -46.78
CA ARG A 128 -36.86 17.75 -48.11
C ARG A 128 -35.70 18.74 -48.22
N MET A 129 -35.60 19.67 -47.27
CA MET A 129 -34.59 20.72 -47.27
C MET A 129 -33.18 20.15 -47.03
N ASN A 130 -33.09 19.03 -46.31
CA ASN A 130 -31.85 18.34 -45.95
C ASN A 130 -31.77 16.97 -46.61
N ALA A 131 -32.30 16.81 -47.82
CA ALA A 131 -32.36 15.53 -48.56
C ALA A 131 -30.99 14.91 -48.85
N GLN A 132 -29.90 15.67 -48.72
CA GLN A 132 -28.52 15.21 -48.87
C GLN A 132 -27.82 14.90 -47.53
N ALA A 133 -28.53 14.98 -46.40
CA ALA A 133 -28.01 14.64 -45.08
C ALA A 133 -28.59 13.29 -44.57
N GLU A 134 -27.75 12.24 -44.56
CA GLU A 134 -28.15 10.88 -44.18
C GLU A 134 -28.82 10.82 -42.80
N TRP A 135 -28.28 11.55 -41.81
CA TRP A 135 -28.78 11.50 -40.42
C TRP A 135 -30.18 12.09 -40.27
N VAL A 136 -30.46 13.26 -40.86
CA VAL A 136 -31.80 13.88 -40.83
C VAL A 136 -32.82 12.99 -41.51
N VAL A 137 -32.46 12.44 -42.67
CA VAL A 137 -33.31 11.54 -43.44
C VAL A 137 -33.58 10.24 -42.68
N GLN A 138 -32.57 9.67 -42.00
CA GLN A 138 -32.74 8.48 -41.17
C GLN A 138 -33.75 8.69 -40.04
N GLU A 139 -33.56 9.75 -39.24
CA GLU A 139 -34.42 10.02 -38.08
C GLU A 139 -35.83 10.43 -38.51
N GLY A 140 -35.95 11.23 -39.57
CA GLY A 140 -37.23 11.61 -40.17
C GLY A 140 -38.00 10.41 -40.74
N CYS A 141 -37.36 9.52 -41.50
CA CYS A 141 -37.97 8.27 -41.97
C CYS A 141 -38.44 7.39 -40.80
N GLY A 142 -37.66 7.32 -39.72
CA GLY A 142 -38.02 6.57 -38.52
C GLY A 142 -39.30 7.11 -37.86
N LEU A 143 -39.40 8.42 -37.68
CA LEU A 143 -40.62 9.06 -37.16
C LEU A 143 -41.82 8.82 -38.08
N VAL A 144 -41.67 9.07 -39.38
CA VAL A 144 -42.76 8.87 -40.36
C VAL A 144 -43.27 7.42 -40.35
N CYS A 145 -42.35 6.44 -40.34
CA CYS A 145 -42.72 5.02 -40.25
C CYS A 145 -43.49 4.69 -38.95
N ARG A 146 -43.08 5.29 -37.82
CA ARG A 146 -43.77 5.13 -36.54
C ARG A 146 -45.18 5.72 -36.60
N MET A 147 -45.32 6.95 -37.10
CA MET A 147 -46.60 7.64 -37.24
C MET A 147 -47.61 6.85 -38.10
N ILE A 148 -47.16 6.35 -39.26
CA ILE A 148 -47.94 5.51 -40.18
C ILE A 148 -48.36 4.19 -39.51
N THR A 149 -47.52 3.63 -38.64
CA THR A 149 -47.81 2.36 -37.96
C THR A 149 -48.84 2.53 -36.84
N GLU A 150 -48.75 3.63 -36.09
CA GLU A 150 -49.56 3.84 -34.88
C GLU A 150 -50.85 4.63 -35.12
N SER A 151 -50.96 5.39 -36.22
CA SER A 151 -52.15 6.21 -36.51
C SER A 151 -52.62 6.04 -37.96
N ASP A 152 -53.88 5.62 -38.11
CA ASP A 152 -54.53 5.49 -39.41
C ASP A 152 -54.73 6.86 -40.09
N ASP A 153 -54.97 7.93 -39.32
CA ASP A 153 -55.07 9.31 -39.86
C ASP A 153 -53.73 9.81 -40.40
N ALA A 154 -52.62 9.57 -39.67
CA ALA A 154 -51.28 9.88 -40.17
C ALA A 154 -50.97 9.13 -41.46
N ARG A 155 -51.33 7.84 -41.51
CA ARG A 155 -51.15 6.97 -42.66
C ARG A 155 -51.90 7.53 -43.88
N ASP A 156 -53.16 7.88 -43.70
CA ASP A 156 -54.01 8.45 -44.74
C ASP A 156 -53.50 9.82 -45.24
N ARG A 157 -53.13 10.73 -44.33
CA ARG A 157 -52.61 12.06 -44.67
C ARG A 157 -51.30 11.98 -45.46
N LEU A 158 -50.36 11.16 -45.01
CA LEU A 158 -49.08 10.97 -45.67
C LEU A 158 -49.20 10.24 -47.01
N PHE A 159 -50.13 9.28 -47.10
CA PHE A 159 -50.38 8.56 -48.34
C PHE A 159 -51.10 9.42 -49.38
N LYS A 160 -52.10 10.22 -48.99
CA LYS A 160 -52.81 11.16 -49.88
C LYS A 160 -51.94 12.36 -50.28
N GLY A 161 -51.06 12.81 -49.39
CA GLY A 161 -50.08 13.88 -49.65
C GLY A 161 -48.79 13.39 -50.33
N GLU A 162 -47.68 14.10 -50.09
CA GLU A 162 -46.39 13.81 -50.70
C GLU A 162 -45.54 12.78 -49.93
N GLY A 163 -46.06 12.19 -48.84
CA GLY A 163 -45.29 11.30 -47.96
C GLY A 163 -44.74 10.05 -48.67
N LEU A 164 -45.53 9.47 -49.58
CA LEU A 164 -45.07 8.35 -50.43
C LEU A 164 -43.84 8.75 -51.28
N ARG A 165 -43.91 9.91 -51.96
CA ARG A 165 -42.83 10.42 -52.80
C ARG A 165 -41.58 10.75 -51.98
N ILE A 166 -41.74 11.46 -50.86
CA ILE A 166 -40.62 11.85 -49.99
C ILE A 166 -39.85 10.63 -49.47
N ILE A 167 -40.55 9.57 -49.03
CA ILE A 167 -39.90 8.33 -48.57
C ILE A 167 -39.13 7.65 -49.70
N MET A 168 -39.68 7.64 -50.91
CA MET A 168 -39.01 7.08 -52.09
C MET A 168 -37.77 7.90 -52.48
N ASP A 169 -37.88 9.23 -52.54
CA ASP A 169 -36.76 10.13 -52.82
C ASP A 169 -35.63 9.95 -51.79
N CYS A 170 -35.97 9.79 -50.50
CA CYS A 170 -35.01 9.54 -49.43
C CYS A 170 -34.28 8.19 -49.59
N MET A 171 -35.01 7.15 -49.98
CA MET A 171 -34.44 5.83 -50.26
C MET A 171 -33.55 5.83 -51.51
N GLU A 172 -33.86 6.64 -52.51
CA GLU A 172 -33.03 6.82 -53.72
C GLU A 172 -31.79 7.67 -53.47
N ALA A 173 -31.87 8.69 -52.62
CA ALA A 173 -30.73 9.51 -52.23
C ALA A 173 -29.70 8.71 -51.40
N PHE A 174 -30.16 7.76 -50.58
CA PHE A 174 -29.30 6.96 -49.70
C PHE A 174 -29.45 5.44 -49.87
N PRO A 175 -29.12 4.88 -51.05
CA PRO A 175 -29.34 3.46 -51.37
C PRO A 175 -28.44 2.50 -50.57
N ARG A 176 -27.44 3.04 -49.85
CA ARG A 176 -26.49 2.28 -49.01
C ARG A 176 -26.73 2.45 -47.50
N ALA A 177 -27.63 3.34 -47.08
CA ALA A 177 -27.93 3.58 -45.67
C ALA A 177 -28.92 2.53 -45.14
N SER A 178 -28.46 1.71 -44.19
CA SER A 178 -29.23 0.54 -43.73
C SER A 178 -30.53 0.90 -43.00
N TRP A 179 -30.51 1.97 -42.21
CA TRP A 179 -31.67 2.42 -41.44
C TRP A 179 -32.71 3.14 -42.31
N VAL A 180 -32.27 3.98 -43.26
CA VAL A 180 -33.16 4.61 -44.25
C VAL A 180 -33.88 3.53 -45.07
N ALA A 181 -33.15 2.50 -45.50
CA ALA A 181 -33.74 1.37 -46.21
C ALA A 181 -34.74 0.58 -45.35
N LEU A 182 -34.43 0.32 -44.06
CA LEU A 182 -35.35 -0.39 -43.16
C LEU A 182 -36.65 0.39 -42.95
N TRP A 183 -36.57 1.66 -42.54
CA TRP A 183 -37.75 2.48 -42.25
C TRP A 183 -38.57 2.75 -43.50
N GLY A 184 -37.90 3.03 -44.62
CA GLY A 184 -38.56 3.23 -45.90
C GLY A 184 -39.32 2.00 -46.38
N VAL A 185 -38.73 0.79 -46.31
CA VAL A 185 -39.43 -0.46 -46.66
C VAL A 185 -40.64 -0.70 -45.75
N GLN A 186 -40.54 -0.43 -44.45
CA GLN A 186 -41.65 -0.58 -43.52
C GLN A 186 -42.79 0.41 -43.82
N ALA A 187 -42.46 1.68 -44.09
CA ALA A 187 -43.45 2.68 -44.49
C ALA A 187 -44.15 2.32 -45.81
N LEU A 188 -43.38 1.90 -46.83
CA LEU A 188 -43.92 1.47 -48.13
C LEU A 188 -44.85 0.26 -48.00
N ARG A 189 -44.53 -0.70 -47.12
CA ARG A 189 -45.43 -1.83 -46.82
C ARG A 189 -46.78 -1.34 -46.28
N ARG A 190 -46.76 -0.41 -45.32
CA ARG A 190 -48.00 0.14 -44.72
C ARG A 190 -48.82 0.96 -45.72
N PHE A 191 -48.17 1.64 -46.65
CA PHE A 191 -48.86 2.29 -47.76
C PHE A 191 -49.43 1.29 -48.77
N ALA A 192 -48.74 0.17 -49.03
CA ALA A 192 -49.25 -0.89 -49.90
C ALA A 192 -50.46 -1.62 -49.29
N GLU A 193 -50.59 -1.64 -47.96
CA GLU A 193 -51.80 -2.13 -47.26
C GLU A 193 -53.03 -1.23 -47.55
N LEU A 194 -52.83 0.06 -47.90
CA LEU A 194 -53.91 0.97 -48.30
C LEU A 194 -54.25 0.88 -49.79
N ASP A 195 -53.25 0.97 -50.67
CA ASP A 195 -53.41 0.88 -52.12
C ASP A 195 -52.09 0.41 -52.77
N ALA A 196 -51.99 -0.91 -52.93
CA ALA A 196 -50.82 -1.56 -53.54
C ALA A 196 -50.58 -1.11 -54.98
N LYS A 197 -51.64 -0.75 -55.73
CA LYS A 197 -51.53 -0.33 -57.12
C LYS A 197 -50.88 1.05 -57.22
N ARG A 198 -51.29 2.00 -56.40
CA ARG A 198 -50.66 3.34 -56.36
C ARG A 198 -49.20 3.29 -55.90
N VAL A 199 -48.86 2.39 -54.98
CA VAL A 199 -47.46 2.16 -54.56
C VAL A 199 -46.64 1.52 -55.69
N GLN A 200 -47.25 0.63 -56.48
CA GLN A 200 -46.64 0.05 -57.67
C GLN A 200 -46.42 1.08 -58.78
N ASP A 201 -47.45 1.86 -59.11
CA ASP A 201 -47.42 2.88 -60.17
C ASP A 201 -46.38 3.99 -59.87
N ALA A 202 -46.10 4.23 -58.58
CA ALA A 202 -45.03 5.14 -58.16
C ALA A 202 -43.61 4.58 -58.36
N GLY A 203 -43.44 3.27 -58.64
CA GLY A 203 -42.15 2.60 -58.82
C GLY A 203 -41.50 2.08 -57.52
N ALA A 204 -42.24 2.00 -56.41
CA ALA A 204 -41.67 1.70 -55.10
C ALA A 204 -41.15 0.26 -54.98
N PHE A 205 -41.78 -0.72 -55.65
CA PHE A 205 -41.36 -2.13 -55.57
C PHE A 205 -40.00 -2.39 -56.22
N ASP A 206 -39.66 -1.68 -57.30
CA ASP A 206 -38.35 -1.76 -57.95
C ASP A 206 -37.24 -1.16 -57.06
N LEU A 207 -37.57 -0.09 -56.34
CA LEU A 207 -36.68 0.50 -55.33
C LEU A 207 -36.40 -0.47 -54.17
N VAL A 208 -37.44 -1.18 -53.70
CA VAL A 208 -37.33 -2.22 -52.67
C VAL A 208 -36.50 -3.42 -53.16
N GLN A 209 -36.59 -3.81 -54.45
CA GLN A 209 -35.72 -4.83 -55.05
C GLN A 209 -34.26 -4.38 -55.15
N ARG A 210 -34.00 -3.13 -55.57
CA ARG A 210 -32.64 -2.57 -55.63
C ARG A 210 -31.98 -2.49 -54.26
N ALA A 211 -32.74 -2.17 -53.22
CA ALA A 211 -32.24 -2.21 -51.85
C ALA A 211 -31.72 -3.61 -51.49
N ARG A 212 -32.47 -4.68 -51.83
CA ARG A 212 -32.17 -6.09 -51.51
C ARG A 212 -30.79 -6.60 -51.97
N THR A 213 -30.18 -6.02 -53.00
CA THR A 213 -28.90 -6.51 -53.60
C THR A 213 -27.65 -5.77 -53.11
N SER A 214 -27.78 -4.75 -52.26
CA SER A 214 -26.65 -3.97 -51.72
C SER A 214 -25.83 -4.76 -50.67
N LYS A 215 -24.50 -4.81 -50.82
CA LYS A 215 -23.54 -5.50 -49.90
C LYS A 215 -23.64 -5.07 -48.42
N VAL A 216 -24.30 -3.95 -48.13
CA VAL A 216 -24.52 -3.46 -46.75
C VAL A 216 -25.61 -4.27 -46.02
N PHE A 217 -26.44 -5.04 -46.74
CA PHE A 217 -27.48 -5.89 -46.15
C PHE A 217 -26.95 -6.94 -45.17
N ALA A 218 -25.68 -7.36 -45.25
CA ALA A 218 -25.16 -8.44 -44.42
C ALA A 218 -25.09 -8.17 -42.89
N LYS A 219 -25.25 -6.92 -42.40
CA LYS A 219 -25.08 -6.60 -40.96
C LYS A 219 -26.37 -6.33 -40.17
N GLY A 220 -27.54 -6.23 -40.79
CA GLY A 220 -28.83 -5.93 -40.11
C GLY A 220 -29.99 -6.89 -40.42
N CYS A 221 -29.72 -8.12 -40.85
CA CYS A 221 -30.54 -8.80 -41.87
C CYS A 221 -31.57 -9.89 -41.45
N LEU A 222 -32.41 -9.66 -40.43
CA LEU A 222 -33.60 -10.54 -40.22
C LEU A 222 -34.93 -9.79 -40.35
N ALA A 223 -35.07 -8.65 -39.67
CA ALA A 223 -36.30 -7.83 -39.72
C ALA A 223 -36.54 -7.20 -41.10
N VAL A 224 -35.48 -6.69 -41.73
CA VAL A 224 -35.52 -6.12 -43.09
C VAL A 224 -35.93 -7.20 -44.10
N ARG A 225 -35.34 -8.41 -44.01
CA ARG A 225 -35.60 -9.52 -44.94
C ARG A 225 -37.07 -9.96 -44.91
N ASN A 226 -37.69 -9.98 -43.73
CA ASN A 226 -39.11 -10.32 -43.57
C ASN A 226 -40.03 -9.20 -44.08
N ALA A 227 -39.72 -7.93 -43.78
CA ALA A 227 -40.51 -6.79 -44.24
C ALA A 227 -40.49 -6.62 -45.78
N THR A 228 -39.33 -6.80 -46.41
CA THR A 228 -39.17 -6.78 -47.87
C THR A 228 -39.94 -7.94 -48.53
N ALA A 229 -39.86 -9.16 -47.97
CA ALA A 229 -40.59 -10.31 -48.48
C ALA A 229 -42.11 -10.15 -48.37
N ASP A 230 -42.60 -9.55 -47.28
CA ASP A 230 -44.03 -9.30 -47.08
C ASP A 230 -44.56 -8.19 -48.01
N CYS A 231 -43.79 -7.12 -48.23
CA CYS A 231 -44.15 -6.06 -49.18
C CYS A 231 -44.26 -6.61 -50.62
N LEU A 232 -43.33 -7.47 -51.04
CA LEU A 232 -43.38 -8.14 -52.35
C LEU A 232 -44.50 -9.19 -52.45
N LYS A 233 -44.91 -9.84 -51.35
CA LYS A 233 -46.10 -10.71 -51.33
C LYS A 233 -47.39 -9.91 -51.58
N LEU A 234 -47.48 -8.67 -51.09
CA LEU A 234 -48.62 -7.79 -51.37
C LEU A 234 -48.69 -7.42 -52.86
N GLN A 235 -47.54 -7.22 -53.53
CA GLN A 235 -47.49 -7.06 -54.99
C GLN A 235 -48.07 -8.27 -55.73
N SER A 236 -47.74 -9.50 -55.32
CA SER A 236 -48.29 -10.72 -55.93
C SER A 236 -49.79 -10.94 -55.67
N ARG A 237 -50.36 -10.33 -54.63
CA ARG A 237 -51.81 -10.39 -54.32
C ARG A 237 -52.62 -9.36 -55.11
N GLY A 238 -52.00 -8.29 -55.59
CA GLY A 238 -52.66 -7.22 -56.36
C GLY A 238 -52.96 -7.55 -57.83
N CYS A 239 -52.61 -8.76 -58.30
CA CYS A 239 -52.90 -9.20 -59.67
C CYS A 239 -54.20 -10.01 -59.83
N ASP A 240 -54.86 -10.42 -58.74
CA ASP A 240 -56.14 -11.14 -58.80
C ASP A 240 -57.31 -10.21 -58.46
N ASN A 241 -57.89 -9.62 -59.51
CA ASN A 241 -59.22 -9.02 -59.46
C ASN A 241 -60.28 -10.14 -59.44
N SER A 242 -60.98 -10.31 -58.32
CA SER A 242 -62.41 -10.68 -58.35
C SER A 242 -63.13 -10.20 -57.10
N ALA A 243 -64.37 -9.76 -57.32
CA ALA A 243 -65.13 -8.84 -56.49
C ALA A 243 -65.62 -9.42 -55.16
N GLU A 244 -65.79 -8.55 -54.16
CA GLU A 244 -67.01 -8.50 -53.35
C GLU A 244 -67.27 -7.05 -52.90
N ARG A 245 -68.34 -6.45 -53.45
CA ARG A 245 -68.92 -5.16 -53.06
C ARG A 245 -69.81 -5.36 -51.85
N PHE A 246 -69.92 -4.37 -50.96
CA PHE A 246 -71.16 -3.83 -50.35
C PHE A 246 -70.79 -2.69 -49.36
N PRO A 247 -71.71 -1.78 -48.98
CA PRO A 247 -72.24 -0.66 -49.77
C PRO A 247 -71.80 0.71 -49.19
N ALA A 248 -71.96 1.77 -50.00
CA ALA A 248 -71.79 3.15 -49.57
C ALA A 248 -72.87 3.57 -48.55
N LEU A 249 -72.46 4.26 -47.48
CA LEU A 249 -73.36 4.99 -46.58
C LEU A 249 -73.25 6.51 -46.85
N PRO A 250 -74.35 7.26 -46.67
CA PRO A 250 -74.68 8.45 -47.45
C PRO A 250 -74.04 9.75 -46.93
N LYS A 251 -73.84 10.70 -47.85
CA LYS A 251 -73.63 12.13 -47.53
C LYS A 251 -74.98 12.76 -47.17
N VAL A 252 -75.08 13.40 -46.00
CA VAL A 252 -76.09 14.44 -45.72
C VAL A 252 -75.55 15.44 -44.66
N PRO A 253 -76.14 16.63 -44.44
CA PRO A 253 -75.58 17.90 -44.87
C PRO A 253 -75.30 18.87 -43.69
N SER A 254 -74.92 20.09 -44.03
CA SER A 254 -74.69 21.21 -43.14
C SER A 254 -75.97 21.78 -42.47
N ARG A 255 -75.71 22.47 -41.35
CA ARG A 255 -76.47 23.56 -40.71
C ARG A 255 -77.66 23.24 -39.78
N SER A 256 -77.46 23.70 -38.53
CA SER A 256 -78.36 24.52 -37.70
C SER A 256 -79.84 24.17 -37.58
N ARG A 257 -80.32 23.95 -36.35
CA ARG A 257 -81.22 24.88 -35.63
C ARG A 257 -81.59 24.32 -34.25
N GLN A 258 -81.76 25.26 -33.33
CA GLN A 258 -82.49 25.13 -32.07
C GLN A 258 -83.88 24.50 -32.29
N THR A 259 -84.33 23.67 -31.35
CA THR A 259 -85.73 23.50 -30.93
C THR A 259 -85.69 22.78 -29.57
N SER A 260 -85.97 23.50 -28.48
CA SER A 260 -87.26 23.52 -27.77
C SER A 260 -87.59 22.19 -27.08
N VAL A 261 -87.24 22.15 -25.80
CA VAL A 261 -87.70 21.21 -24.77
C VAL A 261 -89.23 21.21 -24.72
N THR A 262 -89.84 20.04 -24.78
CA THR A 262 -91.22 19.80 -24.34
C THR A 262 -91.18 18.90 -23.10
N SER A 263 -91.87 19.34 -22.06
CA SER A 263 -91.95 18.78 -20.72
C SER A 263 -93.09 17.77 -20.58
N CYS A 264 -92.88 16.71 -19.78
CA CYS A 264 -93.95 16.09 -18.99
C CYS A 264 -93.35 15.35 -17.77
N PRO A 265 -93.97 15.44 -16.58
CA PRO A 265 -93.33 15.16 -15.29
C PRO A 265 -93.48 13.71 -14.84
N LEU A 266 -92.46 13.17 -14.17
CA LEU A 266 -92.61 12.03 -13.25
C LEU A 266 -92.37 12.54 -11.84
N GLU A 267 -93.46 12.75 -11.12
CA GLU A 267 -93.45 12.78 -9.66
C GLU A 267 -93.05 11.38 -9.16
N SER A 268 -91.80 11.20 -8.77
CA SER A 268 -91.47 10.22 -7.73
C SER A 268 -90.73 10.97 -6.64
N THR A 269 -91.41 11.21 -5.52
CA THR A 269 -90.76 11.69 -4.31
C THR A 269 -89.67 10.69 -3.93
N PRO A 270 -88.42 11.12 -3.67
CA PRO A 270 -87.34 10.20 -3.33
C PRO A 270 -87.71 9.35 -2.11
N PRO A 271 -87.43 8.03 -2.11
CA PRO A 271 -87.83 7.17 -1.01
C PRO A 271 -87.15 7.60 0.30
N ALA A 272 -87.81 7.39 1.43
CA ALA A 272 -87.35 7.91 2.74
C ALA A 272 -85.94 7.45 3.16
N TRP A 273 -85.44 6.33 2.62
CA TRP A 273 -84.06 5.87 2.85
C TRP A 273 -83.04 6.68 2.04
N TRP A 274 -83.41 7.15 0.84
CA TRP A 274 -82.56 7.98 -0.01
C TRP A 274 -82.32 9.34 0.61
N LEU A 275 -83.37 9.96 1.14
CA LEU A 275 -83.33 11.26 1.83
C LEU A 275 -82.47 11.25 3.10
N LYS A 276 -82.22 10.07 3.69
CA LYS A 276 -81.28 9.92 4.83
C LYS A 276 -79.81 9.93 4.41
N GLY A 277 -79.53 9.71 3.12
CA GLY A 277 -78.18 9.82 2.58
C GLY A 277 -77.73 11.28 2.51
N GLN A 278 -76.42 11.51 2.57
CA GLN A 278 -75.82 12.83 2.35
C GLN A 278 -74.93 12.79 1.10
N PRO A 279 -74.98 13.79 0.21
CA PRO A 279 -74.06 13.89 -0.92
C PRO A 279 -72.60 13.84 -0.47
N ARG A 280 -71.78 13.08 -1.20
CA ARG A 280 -70.34 12.95 -0.92
C ARG A 280 -69.62 14.22 -1.32
N GLN A 281 -68.77 14.69 -0.41
CA GLN A 281 -67.85 15.81 -0.62
C GLN A 281 -66.49 15.35 -1.17
N VAL A 282 -66.22 14.03 -1.15
CA VAL A 282 -64.90 13.46 -1.47
C VAL A 282 -65.04 12.19 -2.31
N PHE A 283 -64.30 12.13 -3.43
CA PHE A 283 -64.24 10.99 -4.34
C PHE A 283 -62.92 10.23 -4.17
N ARG A 284 -62.89 8.90 -4.35
CA ARG A 284 -61.70 8.09 -3.99
C ARG A 284 -60.64 8.06 -5.08
N SER A 285 -61.03 8.26 -6.34
CA SER A 285 -60.09 8.41 -7.45
C SER A 285 -60.70 9.18 -8.62
N ARG A 286 -59.85 9.78 -9.45
CA ARG A 286 -60.28 10.45 -10.69
C ARG A 286 -60.94 9.47 -11.66
N ALA A 287 -60.40 8.25 -11.75
CA ALA A 287 -60.98 7.20 -12.58
C ALA A 287 -62.39 6.79 -12.12
N GLU A 288 -62.63 6.72 -10.80
CA GLU A 288 -63.97 6.50 -10.24
C GLU A 288 -64.91 7.65 -10.61
N ALA A 289 -64.51 8.90 -10.34
CA ALA A 289 -65.34 10.07 -10.62
C ALA A 289 -65.69 10.19 -12.12
N GLU A 290 -64.71 9.96 -13.00
CA GLU A 290 -64.85 10.09 -14.45
C GLU A 290 -65.68 8.98 -15.08
N LEU A 291 -65.60 7.74 -14.59
CA LEU A 291 -66.44 6.64 -15.08
C LEU A 291 -67.87 6.72 -14.53
N LEU A 292 -68.01 6.93 -13.23
CA LEU A 292 -69.31 6.87 -12.55
C LEU A 292 -70.15 8.13 -12.81
N SER A 293 -69.55 9.31 -13.07
CA SER A 293 -70.31 10.49 -13.48
C SER A 293 -70.98 10.32 -14.84
N GLN A 294 -70.33 9.61 -15.76
CA GLN A 294 -70.89 9.27 -17.07
C GLN A 294 -72.04 8.26 -16.92
N LEU A 295 -71.92 7.31 -15.99
CA LEU A 295 -73.04 6.41 -15.65
C LEU A 295 -74.19 7.14 -14.96
N ALA A 296 -73.94 8.19 -14.18
CA ALA A 296 -74.98 9.01 -13.57
C ALA A 296 -75.88 9.64 -14.64
N VAL A 297 -75.28 10.22 -15.68
CA VAL A 297 -76.02 10.81 -16.81
C VAL A 297 -76.88 9.79 -17.55
N LEU A 298 -76.41 8.53 -17.63
CA LEU A 298 -77.13 7.46 -18.32
C LEU A 298 -78.25 6.86 -17.47
N LEU A 299 -78.02 6.67 -16.17
CA LEU A 299 -78.93 5.93 -15.28
C LEU A 299 -79.92 6.84 -14.56
N MET A 300 -79.57 8.10 -14.33
CA MET A 300 -80.41 9.10 -13.64
C MET A 300 -80.35 10.44 -14.39
N PRO A 301 -80.84 10.50 -15.65
CA PRO A 301 -80.69 11.68 -16.51
C PRO A 301 -81.39 12.94 -15.98
N ASP A 302 -82.43 12.76 -15.16
CA ASP A 302 -83.26 13.84 -14.62
C ASP A 302 -82.75 14.35 -13.24
N GLU A 303 -81.71 13.73 -12.68
CA GLU A 303 -81.11 14.09 -11.38
C GLU A 303 -79.72 14.72 -11.55
N PRO A 304 -79.31 15.66 -10.68
CA PRO A 304 -77.93 16.16 -10.67
C PRO A 304 -76.93 15.01 -10.45
N ILE A 305 -75.80 15.02 -11.18
CA ILE A 305 -74.76 13.97 -11.08
C ILE A 305 -74.31 13.73 -9.63
N ALA A 306 -74.21 14.78 -8.81
CA ALA A 306 -73.84 14.70 -7.41
C ALA A 306 -74.78 13.81 -6.57
N GLU A 307 -76.06 13.71 -6.93
CA GLU A 307 -77.04 12.90 -6.22
C GLU A 307 -76.76 11.41 -6.32
N ALA A 308 -76.03 10.96 -7.35
CA ALA A 308 -75.59 9.58 -7.48
C ALA A 308 -74.50 9.16 -6.47
N PHE A 309 -73.86 10.14 -5.82
CA PHE A 309 -72.76 9.91 -4.90
C PHE A 309 -73.18 10.26 -3.48
N ARG A 310 -73.77 9.30 -2.75
CA ARG A 310 -74.28 9.50 -1.39
C ARG A 310 -73.66 8.56 -0.35
N ASP A 311 -73.51 9.06 0.88
CA ASP A 311 -73.15 8.30 2.08
C ASP A 311 -74.40 8.07 2.94
N PHE A 312 -74.67 6.81 3.30
CA PHE A 312 -75.86 6.43 4.06
C PHE A 312 -75.53 6.13 5.53
N PRO A 313 -76.25 6.70 6.50
CA PRO A 313 -76.05 6.38 7.92
C PRO A 313 -76.56 4.97 8.24
N VAL A 314 -75.73 4.16 8.90
CA VAL A 314 -76.07 2.80 9.34
C VAL A 314 -75.72 2.57 10.81
N LYS A 315 -76.48 1.73 11.51
CA LYS A 315 -76.12 1.31 12.88
C LYS A 315 -74.91 0.39 12.81
N LYS A 316 -73.87 0.70 13.60
CA LYS A 316 -72.65 -0.10 13.70
C LYS A 316 -73.01 -1.54 14.11
N CYS A 317 -72.64 -2.54 13.31
CA CYS A 317 -72.90 -3.96 13.58
C CYS A 317 -71.58 -4.75 13.64
N LYS A 318 -71.63 -6.02 14.06
CA LYS A 318 -70.43 -6.88 14.13
C LYS A 318 -69.79 -7.10 12.75
N ASP A 319 -70.58 -7.06 11.68
CA ASP A 319 -70.14 -7.36 10.32
C ASP A 319 -69.64 -6.12 9.54
N TRP A 320 -70.06 -4.92 9.96
CA TRP A 320 -69.62 -3.62 9.39
C TRP A 320 -69.26 -2.63 10.50
N GLY A 321 -67.95 -2.38 10.66
CA GLY A 321 -67.39 -1.58 11.76
C GLY A 321 -67.56 -0.05 11.67
N SER A 322 -68.24 0.45 10.63
CA SER A 322 -68.46 1.89 10.40
C SER A 322 -69.93 2.27 10.65
N SER A 323 -70.17 3.50 11.13
CA SER A 323 -71.51 4.09 11.27
C SER A 323 -72.05 4.69 9.96
N ARG A 324 -71.28 4.59 8.88
CA ARG A 324 -71.65 5.04 7.52
C ARG A 324 -71.37 3.95 6.50
N LEU A 325 -72.25 3.85 5.51
CA LEU A 325 -72.14 2.98 4.36
C LEU A 325 -72.02 3.84 3.10
N CYS A 326 -70.88 3.74 2.44
CA CYS A 326 -70.46 4.63 1.36
C CYS A 326 -70.32 3.83 0.06
N PRO A 327 -71.42 3.52 -0.67
CA PRO A 327 -71.32 2.92 -2.01
C PRO A 327 -70.55 3.86 -2.94
N ASP A 328 -69.87 3.38 -3.98
CA ASP A 328 -69.17 4.29 -4.90
C ASP A 328 -70.16 5.05 -5.80
N PHE A 329 -71.30 4.43 -6.14
CA PHE A 329 -72.44 5.04 -6.83
C PHE A 329 -73.75 4.37 -6.38
N ALA A 330 -74.83 5.14 -6.25
CA ALA A 330 -76.16 4.64 -5.92
C ALA A 330 -77.20 5.26 -6.85
N ALA A 331 -78.18 4.47 -7.30
CA ALA A 331 -79.31 4.96 -8.09
C ALA A 331 -80.63 4.36 -7.60
N HIS A 332 -81.65 5.20 -7.38
CA HIS A 332 -83.02 4.78 -7.08
C HIS A 332 -83.91 4.94 -8.31
N GLY A 333 -85.05 4.25 -8.35
CA GLY A 333 -86.01 4.36 -9.46
C GLY A 333 -85.57 3.68 -10.77
N VAL A 334 -84.35 3.11 -10.81
CA VAL A 334 -83.80 2.39 -11.98
C VAL A 334 -84.20 0.91 -12.03
N LEU A 335 -84.67 0.34 -10.92
CA LEU A 335 -85.14 -1.05 -10.80
C LEU A 335 -86.67 -1.13 -10.73
N LYS A 336 -87.26 -2.22 -11.23
CA LYS A 336 -88.72 -2.49 -11.20
C LYS A 336 -89.27 -2.62 -9.79
N ALA A 337 -88.46 -3.08 -8.83
CA ALA A 337 -88.86 -3.20 -7.44
C ALA A 337 -88.98 -1.80 -6.81
N THR A 338 -90.20 -1.43 -6.40
CA THR A 338 -90.50 -0.10 -5.87
C THR A 338 -89.66 0.19 -4.63
N GLY A 339 -88.87 1.27 -4.68
CA GLY A 339 -87.99 1.70 -3.60
C GLY A 339 -86.62 1.04 -3.53
N ALA A 340 -86.31 0.05 -4.40
CA ALA A 340 -85.01 -0.59 -4.48
C ALA A 340 -83.94 0.30 -5.13
N ALA A 341 -82.66 -0.03 -4.87
CA ALA A 341 -81.51 0.69 -5.39
C ALA A 341 -80.54 -0.19 -6.17
N LEU A 342 -79.95 0.38 -7.21
CA LEU A 342 -78.77 -0.16 -7.87
C LEU A 342 -77.52 0.52 -7.29
N PHE A 343 -76.68 -0.25 -6.60
CA PHE A 343 -75.38 0.21 -6.13
C PHE A 343 -74.28 -0.25 -7.08
N ILE A 344 -73.37 0.66 -7.46
CA ILE A 344 -72.23 0.34 -8.32
C ILE A 344 -70.92 0.62 -7.54
N GLU A 345 -69.99 -0.33 -7.62
CA GLU A 345 -68.65 -0.25 -7.01
C GLU A 345 -67.57 -0.38 -8.09
N TYR A 346 -66.49 0.41 -8.01
CA TYR A 346 -65.40 0.38 -8.98
C TYR A 346 -64.07 -0.08 -8.35
N ASP A 347 -63.59 -1.26 -8.73
CA ASP A 347 -62.42 -1.92 -8.13
C ASP A 347 -61.10 -1.57 -8.87
N GLY A 348 -60.83 -0.28 -9.07
CA GLY A 348 -59.74 0.23 -9.93
C GLY A 348 -58.29 0.14 -9.40
N TYR A 349 -58.03 -0.45 -8.21
CA TYR A 349 -56.71 -0.46 -7.56
C TYR A 349 -56.18 -1.87 -7.26
N TYR A 350 -54.87 -2.12 -7.47
CA TYR A 350 -54.25 -3.45 -7.32
C TYR A 350 -54.34 -4.03 -5.90
N ARG A 351 -54.47 -3.21 -4.85
CA ARG A 351 -54.65 -3.66 -3.44
C ARG A 351 -55.93 -4.46 -3.20
N HIS A 352 -56.94 -4.33 -4.06
CA HIS A 352 -58.17 -5.13 -3.97
C HIS A 352 -57.96 -6.61 -4.35
N MET A 353 -56.79 -6.95 -4.89
CA MET A 353 -56.42 -8.32 -5.24
C MET A 353 -55.74 -9.09 -4.10
N GLU A 354 -55.42 -8.44 -2.98
CA GLU A 354 -54.84 -9.09 -1.80
C GLU A 354 -55.94 -9.68 -0.90
N PRO A 355 -55.69 -10.79 -0.18
CA PRO A 355 -56.70 -11.42 0.68
C PRO A 355 -57.41 -10.47 1.67
N PRO A 356 -56.73 -9.49 2.32
CA PRO A 356 -57.39 -8.52 3.20
C PRO A 356 -58.31 -7.54 2.45
N GLY A 357 -57.93 -7.13 1.24
CA GLY A 357 -58.72 -6.25 0.38
C GLY A 357 -59.99 -6.95 -0.09
N MET A 358 -59.87 -8.18 -0.57
CA MET A 358 -61.01 -9.01 -0.98
C MET A 358 -62.00 -9.23 0.18
N ALA A 359 -61.51 -9.54 1.38
CA ALA A 359 -62.36 -9.72 2.55
C ALA A 359 -63.10 -8.43 2.95
N ARG A 360 -62.49 -7.25 2.73
CA ARG A 360 -63.13 -5.96 2.99
C ARG A 360 -64.23 -5.66 1.97
N ASP A 361 -63.98 -5.92 0.69
CA ASP A 361 -64.97 -5.69 -0.38
C ASP A 361 -66.18 -6.62 -0.21
N MET A 362 -65.97 -7.89 0.17
CA MET A 362 -67.06 -8.82 0.50
C MET A 362 -67.93 -8.29 1.66
N ARG A 363 -67.32 -7.84 2.77
CA ARG A 363 -68.09 -7.25 3.89
C ARG A 363 -68.88 -6.01 3.47
N LYS A 364 -68.32 -5.17 2.60
CA LYS A 364 -69.01 -3.98 2.08
C LYS A 364 -70.22 -4.36 1.21
N THR A 365 -70.06 -5.33 0.31
CA THR A 365 -71.15 -5.85 -0.53
C THR A 365 -72.29 -6.42 0.33
N SER A 366 -71.98 -7.27 1.30
CA SER A 366 -73.02 -7.85 2.17
C SER A 366 -73.71 -6.77 3.02
N ALA A 367 -72.98 -5.76 3.50
CA ALA A 367 -73.57 -4.62 4.20
C ALA A 367 -74.50 -3.78 3.29
N LEU A 368 -74.11 -3.53 2.03
CA LEU A 368 -74.95 -2.82 1.05
C LEU A 368 -76.28 -3.53 0.81
N LEU A 369 -76.26 -4.86 0.66
CA LEU A 369 -77.49 -5.63 0.47
C LEU A 369 -78.32 -5.76 1.76
N GLN A 370 -77.67 -5.84 2.93
CA GLN A 370 -78.35 -5.97 4.23
C GLN A 370 -79.12 -4.69 4.62
N PHE A 371 -78.55 -3.51 4.36
CA PHE A 371 -79.14 -2.24 4.79
C PHE A 371 -79.99 -1.55 3.71
N ALA A 372 -80.08 -2.13 2.50
CA ALA A 372 -80.88 -1.59 1.41
C ALA A 372 -82.29 -2.21 1.34
N PRO A 373 -83.27 -1.53 0.70
CA PRO A 373 -84.62 -2.06 0.50
C PRO A 373 -84.62 -3.37 -0.30
N ALA A 374 -85.62 -4.21 -0.05
CA ALA A 374 -85.78 -5.49 -0.74
C ALA A 374 -85.84 -5.32 -2.27
N GLY A 375 -85.06 -6.14 -2.99
CA GLY A 375 -84.89 -6.02 -4.44
C GLY A 375 -83.72 -5.13 -4.89
N SER A 376 -82.93 -4.57 -3.96
CA SER A 376 -81.72 -3.82 -4.30
C SER A 376 -80.58 -4.74 -4.77
N VAL A 377 -79.69 -4.20 -5.60
CA VAL A 377 -78.64 -4.98 -6.27
C VAL A 377 -77.30 -4.25 -6.22
N VAL A 378 -76.20 -5.00 -6.08
CA VAL A 378 -74.82 -4.47 -6.13
C VAL A 378 -74.12 -4.97 -7.39
N LEU A 379 -73.61 -4.05 -8.21
CA LEU A 379 -72.80 -4.32 -9.41
C LEU A 379 -71.36 -3.86 -9.18
N ARG A 380 -70.38 -4.75 -9.33
CA ARG A 380 -68.96 -4.38 -9.23
C ARG A 380 -68.30 -4.35 -10.60
N ILE A 381 -67.71 -3.21 -10.96
CA ILE A 381 -66.91 -3.03 -12.16
C ILE A 381 -65.46 -3.37 -11.80
N ALA A 382 -64.88 -4.36 -12.49
CA ALA A 382 -63.56 -4.89 -12.17
C ALA A 382 -62.75 -5.22 -13.44
N HIS A 383 -61.43 -5.29 -13.30
CA HIS A 383 -60.53 -5.68 -14.39
C HIS A 383 -60.14 -7.17 -14.35
N LYS A 384 -60.62 -7.93 -13.36
CA LYS A 384 -60.32 -9.35 -13.21
C LYS A 384 -61.46 -10.11 -12.52
N GLU A 385 -61.74 -11.31 -12.99
CA GLU A 385 -62.86 -12.15 -12.54
C GLU A 385 -62.73 -12.56 -11.06
N ARG A 386 -63.85 -12.54 -10.34
CA ARG A 386 -63.96 -12.91 -8.91
C ARG A 386 -65.26 -13.67 -8.65
N LYS A 387 -65.21 -14.66 -7.75
CA LYS A 387 -66.41 -15.38 -7.26
C LYS A 387 -66.99 -14.65 -6.05
N TRP A 388 -68.24 -14.18 -6.15
CA TRP A 388 -68.98 -13.53 -5.07
C TRP A 388 -70.02 -14.48 -4.47
N LYS A 389 -70.35 -14.34 -3.17
CA LYS A 389 -71.21 -15.29 -2.43
C LYS A 389 -72.70 -14.89 -2.37
N ASP A 390 -73.05 -13.66 -2.76
CA ASP A 390 -74.39 -13.07 -2.57
C ASP A 390 -74.99 -12.59 -3.92
N ASN A 391 -76.16 -11.93 -3.90
CA ASN A 391 -76.87 -11.31 -5.05
C ASN A 391 -76.09 -10.14 -5.73
N SER A 392 -74.77 -10.17 -5.71
CA SER A 392 -73.87 -9.20 -6.33
C SER A 392 -73.40 -9.68 -7.70
N MET A 393 -73.44 -8.78 -8.67
CA MET A 393 -73.02 -9.03 -10.05
C MET A 393 -71.64 -8.41 -10.31
N GLN A 394 -70.95 -8.92 -11.32
CA GLN A 394 -69.65 -8.40 -11.76
C GLN A 394 -69.69 -8.02 -13.24
N VAL A 395 -69.10 -6.87 -13.56
CA VAL A 395 -68.73 -6.49 -14.92
C VAL A 395 -67.22 -6.54 -15.05
N LEU A 396 -66.74 -7.28 -16.05
CA LEU A 396 -65.34 -7.24 -16.44
C LEU A 396 -65.15 -6.22 -17.55
N VAL A 397 -64.31 -5.23 -17.28
CA VAL A 397 -63.95 -4.19 -18.24
C VAL A 397 -62.46 -4.23 -18.54
N ASP A 398 -62.10 -3.87 -19.77
CA ASP A 398 -60.70 -3.71 -20.15
C ASP A 398 -60.04 -2.62 -19.28
N CYS A 399 -58.72 -2.67 -19.16
CA CYS A 399 -57.97 -1.57 -18.55
C CYS A 399 -58.18 -0.29 -19.36
N TRP A 400 -58.49 0.81 -18.68
CA TRP A 400 -58.70 2.12 -19.30
C TRP A 400 -57.99 3.21 -18.49
N HIS A 401 -57.81 4.38 -19.11
CA HIS A 401 -57.04 5.47 -18.53
C HIS A 401 -57.92 6.70 -18.32
N SER A 402 -57.88 7.24 -17.11
CA SER A 402 -58.55 8.51 -16.78
C SER A 402 -58.01 9.64 -17.65
N GLY A 403 -58.90 10.48 -18.19
CA GLY A 403 -58.60 11.54 -19.15
C GLY A 403 -58.57 11.09 -20.61
N ASN A 404 -58.60 9.78 -20.90
CA ASN A 404 -58.63 9.25 -22.27
C ASN A 404 -60.08 8.91 -22.68
N ALA A 405 -60.68 9.82 -23.46
CA ALA A 405 -62.07 9.74 -23.91
C ALA A 405 -62.39 8.47 -24.71
N HIS A 406 -61.44 7.93 -25.47
CA HIS A 406 -61.68 6.71 -26.25
C HIS A 406 -61.76 5.46 -25.36
N SER A 407 -60.81 5.31 -24.44
CA SER A 407 -60.78 4.18 -23.50
C SER A 407 -61.95 4.23 -22.49
N LEU A 408 -62.34 5.43 -22.07
CA LEU A 408 -63.52 5.64 -21.22
C LEU A 408 -64.80 5.26 -21.96
N ARG A 409 -64.96 5.68 -23.22
CA ARG A 409 -66.12 5.31 -24.06
C ARG A 409 -66.24 3.79 -24.20
N ARG A 410 -65.13 3.11 -24.51
CA ARG A 410 -65.10 1.64 -24.63
C ARG A 410 -65.50 0.95 -23.31
N THR A 411 -64.98 1.45 -22.19
CA THR A 411 -65.33 0.94 -20.85
C THR A 411 -66.81 1.12 -20.55
N LEU A 412 -67.36 2.31 -20.83
CA LEU A 412 -68.79 2.60 -20.67
C LEU A 412 -69.66 1.66 -21.53
N GLN A 413 -69.26 1.38 -22.77
CA GLN A 413 -69.94 0.41 -23.64
C GLN A 413 -69.95 -0.99 -23.02
N GLN A 414 -68.83 -1.44 -22.44
CA GLN A 414 -68.75 -2.74 -21.76
C GLN A 414 -69.65 -2.80 -20.51
N VAL A 415 -69.72 -1.71 -19.75
CA VAL A 415 -70.59 -1.60 -18.56
C VAL A 415 -72.07 -1.61 -18.96
N VAL A 416 -72.48 -0.79 -19.93
CA VAL A 416 -73.87 -0.73 -20.39
C VAL A 416 -74.32 -2.05 -21.03
N ALA A 417 -73.48 -2.66 -21.88
CA ALA A 417 -73.78 -3.97 -22.46
C ALA A 417 -73.95 -5.06 -21.39
N SER A 418 -73.18 -4.99 -20.29
CA SER A 418 -73.28 -5.93 -19.17
C SER A 418 -74.49 -5.65 -18.29
N LEU A 419 -74.84 -4.38 -18.07
CA LEU A 419 -76.07 -3.97 -17.39
C LEU A 419 -77.31 -4.47 -18.14
N LEU A 420 -77.37 -4.27 -19.46
CA LEU A 420 -78.44 -4.82 -20.29
C LEU A 420 -78.43 -6.35 -20.22
N ARG A 421 -77.29 -7.02 -20.34
CA ARG A 421 -77.25 -8.49 -20.30
C ARG A 421 -77.67 -9.09 -18.95
N GLN A 422 -77.21 -8.52 -17.83
CA GLN A 422 -77.39 -9.11 -16.49
C GLN A 422 -78.62 -8.57 -15.76
N CYS A 423 -79.05 -7.33 -16.07
CA CYS A 423 -80.11 -6.62 -15.35
C CYS A 423 -81.35 -6.32 -16.19
N HIS A 424 -81.45 -6.75 -17.47
CA HIS A 424 -82.58 -6.44 -18.36
C HIS A 424 -83.95 -6.63 -17.68
N ALA A 425 -84.14 -7.78 -17.02
CA ALA A 425 -85.40 -8.15 -16.41
C ALA A 425 -85.73 -7.34 -15.14
N GLN A 426 -84.72 -6.74 -14.50
CA GLN A 426 -84.83 -6.01 -13.24
C GLN A 426 -84.87 -4.48 -13.43
N LEU A 427 -84.35 -3.95 -14.53
CA LEU A 427 -84.39 -2.52 -14.85
C LEU A 427 -85.80 -2.07 -15.28
N VAL A 428 -86.15 -0.81 -15.01
CA VAL A 428 -87.42 -0.23 -15.47
C VAL A 428 -87.44 -0.17 -17.02
N PRO A 429 -88.58 -0.50 -17.68
CA PRO A 429 -88.63 -0.62 -19.15
C PRO A 429 -88.15 0.63 -19.91
N ARG A 430 -88.47 1.83 -19.40
CA ARG A 430 -88.01 3.10 -20.01
C ARG A 430 -86.48 3.20 -20.06
N LEU A 431 -85.80 2.80 -18.99
CA LEU A 431 -84.34 2.84 -18.91
C LEU A 431 -83.69 1.80 -19.82
N VAL A 432 -84.29 0.62 -19.96
CA VAL A 432 -83.84 -0.40 -20.91
C VAL A 432 -83.86 0.15 -22.34
N SER A 433 -85.00 0.73 -22.76
CA SER A 433 -85.11 1.35 -24.09
C SER A 433 -84.10 2.49 -24.31
N GLN A 434 -83.84 3.31 -23.28
CA GLN A 434 -82.85 4.38 -23.35
C GLN A 434 -81.42 3.85 -23.53
N LEU A 435 -81.03 2.83 -22.75
CA LEU A 435 -79.70 2.23 -22.83
C LEU A 435 -79.47 1.48 -24.15
N GLU A 436 -80.50 0.91 -24.76
CA GLU A 436 -80.45 0.27 -26.08
C GLU A 436 -80.29 1.29 -27.22
N VAL A 437 -81.00 2.42 -27.15
CA VAL A 437 -80.94 3.50 -28.17
C VAL A 437 -79.63 4.28 -28.11
N CYS A 438 -79.03 4.45 -26.92
CA CYS A 438 -77.76 5.17 -26.73
C CYS A 438 -76.50 4.34 -27.09
N ALA A 439 -76.62 3.25 -27.86
CA ALA A 439 -75.52 2.34 -28.23
C ALA A 439 -74.24 3.02 -28.78
N PRO A 440 -74.30 4.11 -29.58
CA PRO A 440 -73.15 4.98 -29.79
C PRO A 440 -73.01 5.95 -28.61
N LEU A 441 -72.43 5.46 -27.51
CA LEU A 441 -72.22 6.26 -26.29
C LEU A 441 -71.31 7.47 -26.58
N GLN A 442 -71.85 8.68 -26.40
CA GLN A 442 -71.06 9.91 -26.36
C GLN A 442 -70.72 10.26 -24.91
N ILE A 443 -69.51 10.78 -24.69
CA ILE A 443 -69.09 11.27 -23.38
C ILE A 443 -69.80 12.60 -23.13
N ALA A 444 -70.58 12.67 -22.06
CA ALA A 444 -71.28 13.88 -21.66
C ALA A 444 -70.29 14.92 -21.13
N GLN A 445 -70.27 16.09 -21.77
CA GLN A 445 -69.32 17.17 -21.42
C GLN A 445 -69.53 17.68 -19.99
N HIS A 446 -70.78 17.80 -19.52
CA HIS A 446 -71.08 18.22 -18.15
C HIS A 446 -70.66 17.17 -17.10
N ALA A 447 -70.67 15.88 -17.42
CA ALA A 447 -70.13 14.84 -16.53
C ALA A 447 -68.59 14.81 -16.51
N ARG A 448 -67.95 15.25 -17.59
CA ARG A 448 -66.51 15.49 -17.63
C ARG A 448 -66.13 16.69 -16.76
N THR A 449 -66.85 17.81 -16.90
CA THR A 449 -66.69 18.98 -16.03
C THR A 449 -66.92 18.61 -14.57
N PHE A 450 -67.97 17.83 -14.26
CA PHE A 450 -68.17 17.31 -12.90
C PHE A 450 -66.99 16.48 -12.39
N ALA A 451 -66.41 15.60 -13.21
CA ALA A 451 -65.25 14.80 -12.81
C ALA A 451 -63.95 15.63 -12.69
N GLU A 452 -63.87 16.77 -13.36
CA GLU A 452 -62.79 17.75 -13.26
C GLU A 452 -62.96 18.63 -12.00
N ASP A 453 -64.19 19.01 -11.65
CA ASP A 453 -64.56 19.86 -10.51
C ASP A 453 -64.73 19.08 -9.19
N ALA A 454 -65.01 17.78 -9.26
CA ALA A 454 -65.10 16.88 -8.12
C ALA A 454 -63.77 16.90 -7.35
N GLU A 455 -63.73 17.68 -6.25
CA GLU A 455 -62.56 17.83 -5.38
C GLU A 455 -61.95 16.47 -5.03
N LEU A 456 -60.87 16.13 -5.73
CA LEU A 456 -60.00 15.04 -5.37
C LEU A 456 -59.28 15.46 -4.09
N VAL A 457 -59.68 14.91 -2.93
CA VAL A 457 -58.82 14.95 -1.75
C VAL A 457 -57.49 14.31 -2.13
N GLY A 458 -56.50 15.19 -2.29
CA GLY A 458 -55.26 15.00 -3.00
C GLY A 458 -54.64 16.34 -3.37
N ALA A 459 -55.47 17.36 -3.62
CA ALA A 459 -55.05 18.75 -3.46
C ALA A 459 -55.31 19.17 -2.00
N ALA A 460 -54.24 19.24 -1.21
CA ALA A 460 -54.22 20.10 -0.06
C ALA A 460 -54.71 21.50 -0.49
N SER A 461 -55.53 22.16 0.32
CA SER A 461 -55.72 23.61 0.19
C SER A 461 -54.34 24.27 0.07
N GLU A 462 -54.17 25.33 -0.71
CA GLU A 462 -52.89 26.06 -0.79
C GLU A 462 -52.32 26.35 0.61
N ASN A 463 -53.19 26.58 1.59
CA ASN A 463 -52.87 26.73 3.01
C ASN A 463 -52.17 25.51 3.65
N ASN A 464 -52.57 24.27 3.33
CA ASN A 464 -51.92 23.06 3.86
C ASN A 464 -50.55 22.81 3.20
N LEU A 465 -50.40 23.13 1.91
CA LEU A 465 -49.11 23.04 1.22
C LEU A 465 -48.12 24.09 1.76
N LEU A 466 -48.57 25.34 1.94
CA LEU A 466 -47.79 26.43 2.52
C LEU A 466 -47.36 26.11 3.95
N THR A 467 -48.27 25.67 4.82
CA THR A 467 -47.94 25.33 6.22
C THR A 467 -47.01 24.11 6.33
N LEU A 468 -47.15 23.10 5.46
CA LEU A 468 -46.22 21.96 5.40
C LEU A 468 -44.84 22.37 4.86
N GLN A 469 -44.80 23.23 3.84
CA GLN A 469 -43.54 23.80 3.34
C GLN A 469 -42.85 24.62 4.42
N GLU A 470 -43.59 25.46 5.16
CA GLU A 470 -43.08 26.21 6.29
C GLU A 470 -42.55 25.29 7.40
N PHE A 471 -43.26 24.22 7.76
CA PHE A 471 -42.76 23.24 8.73
C PHE A 471 -41.45 22.59 8.27
N PHE A 472 -41.38 22.12 7.02
CA PHE A 472 -40.15 21.50 6.51
C PHE A 472 -38.98 22.48 6.34
N GLN A 473 -39.25 23.74 6.00
CA GLN A 473 -38.20 24.75 5.82
C GLN A 473 -37.77 25.40 7.13
N LYS A 474 -38.70 25.81 7.99
CA LYS A 474 -38.42 26.53 9.24
C LYS A 474 -38.03 25.59 10.38
N GLU A 475 -38.80 24.52 10.61
CA GLU A 475 -38.52 23.59 11.71
C GLU A 475 -37.49 22.51 11.32
N MET A 476 -37.59 21.95 10.11
CA MET A 476 -36.68 20.89 9.64
C MET A 476 -35.45 21.39 8.85
N GLN A 477 -35.36 22.70 8.57
CA GLN A 477 -34.23 23.33 7.84
C GLN A 477 -33.93 22.67 6.48
N LEU A 478 -34.95 22.14 5.81
CA LEU A 478 -34.81 21.55 4.48
C LEU A 478 -34.82 22.64 3.41
N SER A 479 -33.97 22.50 2.38
CA SER A 479 -34.01 23.39 1.22
C SER A 479 -35.29 23.18 0.41
N THR A 480 -35.71 24.20 -0.33
CA THR A 480 -36.91 24.13 -1.21
C THR A 480 -36.89 22.90 -2.12
N VAL A 481 -35.70 22.56 -2.66
CA VAL A 481 -35.50 21.35 -3.51
C VAL A 481 -35.68 20.06 -2.71
N GLN A 482 -35.19 19.99 -1.47
CA GLN A 482 -35.36 18.82 -0.62
C GLN A 482 -36.83 18.63 -0.22
N VAL A 483 -37.55 19.71 0.07
CA VAL A 483 -38.99 19.65 0.38
C VAL A 483 -39.78 19.15 -0.82
N ALA A 484 -39.54 19.70 -2.01
CA ALA A 484 -40.18 19.26 -3.25
C ALA A 484 -39.92 17.77 -3.52
N LYS A 485 -38.67 17.31 -3.44
CA LYS A 485 -38.31 15.89 -3.59
C LYS A 485 -38.94 14.99 -2.54
N SER A 486 -39.17 15.51 -1.33
CA SER A 486 -39.80 14.74 -0.25
C SER A 486 -41.29 14.54 -0.52
N ILE A 487 -41.98 15.61 -0.93
CA ILE A 487 -43.40 15.56 -1.31
C ILE A 487 -43.58 14.68 -2.55
N GLU A 488 -42.70 14.78 -3.55
CA GLU A 488 -42.72 13.92 -4.74
C GLU A 488 -42.57 12.43 -4.37
N ARG A 489 -41.62 12.10 -3.47
CA ARG A 489 -41.38 10.72 -3.02
C ARG A 489 -42.50 10.16 -2.16
N PHE A 490 -43.24 11.01 -1.45
CA PHE A 490 -44.36 10.61 -0.60
C PHE A 490 -45.49 11.64 -0.65
N PRO A 491 -46.30 11.66 -1.72
CA PRO A 491 -47.36 12.66 -1.91
C PRO A 491 -48.42 12.64 -0.80
N SER A 492 -48.63 11.47 -0.18
CA SER A 492 -49.56 11.30 0.94
C SER A 492 -49.19 12.11 2.19
N VAL A 493 -47.98 12.70 2.26
CA VAL A 493 -47.59 13.63 3.33
C VAL A 493 -48.50 14.85 3.40
N LEU A 494 -49.10 15.25 2.28
CA LEU A 494 -50.01 16.41 2.18
C LEU A 494 -51.34 16.21 2.94
N GLY A 495 -51.70 14.97 3.24
CA GLY A 495 -52.87 14.61 4.04
C GLY A 495 -52.58 14.36 5.52
N LEU A 496 -51.33 14.55 5.98
CA LEU A 496 -50.93 14.30 7.36
C LEU A 496 -50.98 15.60 8.18
N SER A 497 -51.49 15.52 9.41
CA SER A 497 -51.51 16.64 10.34
C SER A 497 -50.10 16.97 10.84
N ILE A 498 -49.73 18.26 10.84
CA ILE A 498 -48.45 18.73 11.38
C ILE A 498 -48.32 18.34 12.85
N ASP A 499 -49.30 18.70 13.68
CA ASP A 499 -49.23 18.47 15.12
C ASP A 499 -49.52 17.01 15.49
N ALA A 500 -50.55 16.39 14.90
CA ALA A 500 -50.96 15.03 15.27
C ALA A 500 -50.14 13.91 14.60
N ASN A 501 -49.35 14.21 13.55
CA ASN A 501 -48.58 13.19 12.85
C ASN A 501 -47.10 13.52 12.65
N LEU A 502 -46.76 14.72 12.20
CA LEU A 502 -45.38 15.06 11.80
C LEU A 502 -44.51 15.38 13.03
N LYS A 503 -44.94 16.31 13.89
CA LYS A 503 -44.22 16.70 15.10
C LYS A 503 -44.02 15.53 16.06
N GLN A 504 -45.06 14.72 16.30
CA GLN A 504 -44.94 13.53 17.15
C GLN A 504 -43.86 12.55 16.65
N LYS A 505 -43.74 12.34 15.33
CA LYS A 505 -42.71 11.44 14.77
C LYS A 505 -41.32 12.05 14.81
N VAL A 506 -41.20 13.37 14.61
CA VAL A 506 -39.94 14.10 14.75
C VAL A 506 -39.44 14.01 16.20
N GLU A 507 -40.29 14.29 17.18
CA GLU A 507 -39.94 14.19 18.60
C GLU A 507 -39.63 12.76 19.02
N TRP A 508 -40.37 11.79 18.51
CA TRP A 508 -40.07 10.38 18.75
C TRP A 508 -38.69 9.97 18.19
N LEU A 509 -38.34 10.38 16.96
CA LEU A 509 -37.02 10.11 16.38
C LEU A 509 -35.90 10.81 17.17
N LYS A 510 -36.12 12.04 17.64
CA LYS A 510 -35.19 12.74 18.56
C LYS A 510 -35.02 11.99 19.88
N GLY A 511 -36.10 11.44 20.42
CA GLY A 511 -36.09 10.60 21.62
C GLY A 511 -35.24 9.34 21.50
N LEU A 512 -34.92 8.89 20.28
CA LEU A 512 -33.96 7.81 20.00
C LEU A 512 -32.51 8.29 19.87
N GLY A 513 -32.23 9.56 20.20
CA GLY A 513 -30.91 10.19 20.09
C GLY A 513 -30.52 10.63 18.68
N VAL A 514 -31.46 10.65 17.72
CA VAL A 514 -31.20 11.12 16.34
C VAL A 514 -31.16 12.65 16.34
N SER A 515 -30.09 13.26 15.85
CA SER A 515 -29.96 14.73 15.84
C SER A 515 -30.97 15.38 14.88
N GLN A 516 -31.33 16.65 15.10
CA GLN A 516 -32.24 17.39 14.23
C GLN A 516 -31.84 17.32 12.74
N SER A 517 -30.55 17.49 12.45
CA SER A 517 -30.01 17.39 11.10
C SER A 517 -30.13 15.98 10.49
N GLN A 518 -30.02 14.93 11.32
CA GLN A 518 -30.21 13.54 10.89
C GLN A 518 -31.69 13.23 10.65
N VAL A 519 -32.60 13.71 11.51
CA VAL A 519 -34.05 13.57 11.29
C VAL A 519 -34.47 14.28 10.01
N ALA A 520 -33.98 15.50 9.77
CA ALA A 520 -34.19 16.23 8.53
C ALA A 520 -33.71 15.41 7.31
N LYS A 521 -32.51 14.83 7.39
CA LYS A 521 -32.00 13.94 6.34
C LYS A 521 -32.86 12.69 6.14
N VAL A 522 -33.36 12.09 7.22
CA VAL A 522 -34.26 10.92 7.15
C VAL A 522 -35.53 11.29 6.40
N ILE A 523 -36.18 12.39 6.77
CA ILE A 523 -37.39 12.88 6.10
C ILE A 523 -37.11 13.21 4.63
N ALA A 524 -36.00 13.89 4.34
CA ALA A 524 -35.63 14.27 2.99
C ALA A 524 -35.35 13.07 2.07
N THR A 525 -34.76 12.01 2.62
CA THR A 525 -34.34 10.83 1.85
C THR A 525 -35.42 9.74 1.79
N HIS A 526 -36.25 9.62 2.83
CA HIS A 526 -37.28 8.60 2.92
C HIS A 526 -38.53 9.08 3.71
N PRO A 527 -39.32 9.99 3.13
CA PRO A 527 -40.48 10.60 3.79
C PRO A 527 -41.61 9.61 4.12
N GLN A 528 -41.60 8.39 3.56
CA GLN A 528 -42.56 7.32 3.85
C GLN A 528 -42.60 6.94 5.34
N VAL A 529 -41.51 7.16 6.08
CA VAL A 529 -41.47 6.95 7.55
C VAL A 529 -42.54 7.79 8.26
N LEU A 530 -42.92 8.94 7.70
CA LEU A 530 -43.93 9.84 8.26
C LEU A 530 -45.36 9.29 8.16
N GLY A 531 -45.60 8.32 7.27
CA GLY A 531 -46.90 7.66 7.12
C GLY A 531 -47.11 6.47 8.05
N LEU A 532 -46.07 6.03 8.78
CA LEU A 532 -46.11 4.83 9.61
C LEU A 532 -46.59 5.13 11.04
N SER A 533 -47.27 4.17 11.67
CA SER A 533 -47.66 4.29 13.08
C SER A 533 -46.45 4.11 13.99
N ILE A 534 -46.30 4.97 15.00
CA ILE A 534 -45.22 4.85 15.99
C ILE A 534 -45.36 3.51 16.72
N ASP A 535 -46.53 3.21 17.26
CA ASP A 535 -46.75 2.01 18.09
C ASP A 535 -46.86 0.73 17.27
N ALA A 536 -47.47 0.78 16.09
CA ALA A 536 -47.70 -0.44 15.30
C ALA A 536 -46.55 -0.79 14.35
N ASN A 537 -45.67 0.16 14.00
CA ASN A 537 -44.63 -0.07 12.99
C ASN A 537 -43.24 0.35 13.47
N LEU A 538 -43.06 1.63 13.85
CA LEU A 538 -41.73 2.19 14.07
C LEU A 538 -41.08 1.64 15.35
N LYS A 539 -41.80 1.66 16.47
CA LYS A 539 -41.32 1.20 17.77
C LYS A 539 -40.99 -0.30 17.78
N PRO A 540 -41.86 -1.22 17.30
CA PRO A 540 -41.51 -2.63 17.20
C PRO A 540 -40.25 -2.90 16.36
N THR A 541 -40.07 -2.15 15.27
CA THR A 541 -38.88 -2.31 14.40
C THR A 541 -37.61 -1.86 15.12
N VAL A 542 -37.65 -0.73 15.84
CA VAL A 542 -36.51 -0.25 16.62
C VAL A 542 -36.18 -1.18 17.80
N GLU A 543 -37.18 -1.68 18.52
CA GLU A 543 -37.00 -2.66 19.59
C GLU A 543 -36.38 -3.96 19.07
N TRP A 544 -36.81 -4.42 17.91
CA TRP A 544 -36.23 -5.59 17.25
C TRP A 544 -34.75 -5.35 16.88
N ILE A 545 -34.39 -4.18 16.35
CA ILE A 545 -32.99 -3.81 16.06
C ILE A 545 -32.16 -3.76 17.36
N LYS A 546 -32.70 -3.21 18.45
CA LYS A 546 -32.04 -3.22 19.78
C LYS A 546 -31.80 -4.66 20.25
N GLY A 547 -32.76 -5.56 20.00
CA GLY A 547 -32.66 -7.00 20.27
C GLY A 547 -31.57 -7.74 19.49
N LEU A 548 -30.93 -7.11 18.48
CA LEU A 548 -29.77 -7.67 17.77
C LEU A 548 -28.45 -7.47 18.53
N GLY A 549 -28.43 -6.81 19.70
CA GLY A 549 -27.21 -6.59 20.49
C GLY A 549 -26.41 -5.34 20.09
N LEU A 550 -27.03 -4.42 19.36
CA LEU A 550 -26.45 -3.12 19.00
C LEU A 550 -26.54 -2.12 20.16
N SER A 551 -25.52 -1.28 20.34
CA SER A 551 -25.59 -0.17 21.31
C SER A 551 -26.60 0.90 20.84
N GLU A 552 -27.15 1.69 21.77
CA GLU A 552 -28.12 2.73 21.40
C GLU A 552 -27.58 3.68 20.32
N SER A 553 -26.32 4.11 20.45
CA SER A 553 -25.63 4.94 19.45
C SER A 553 -25.50 4.27 18.07
N GLN A 554 -25.34 2.95 18.01
CA GLN A 554 -25.31 2.20 16.75
C GLN A 554 -26.70 2.10 16.13
N VAL A 555 -27.75 1.90 16.93
CA VAL A 555 -29.14 1.88 16.48
C VAL A 555 -29.52 3.25 15.89
N THR A 556 -29.22 4.34 16.59
CA THR A 556 -29.41 5.71 16.09
C THR A 556 -28.72 5.91 14.73
N LYS A 557 -27.45 5.46 14.62
CA LYS A 557 -26.68 5.55 13.36
C LYS A 557 -27.30 4.72 12.24
N VAL A 558 -27.78 3.51 12.54
CA VAL A 558 -28.42 2.63 11.54
C VAL A 558 -29.68 3.31 10.98
N ILE A 559 -30.55 3.82 11.85
CA ILE A 559 -31.78 4.53 11.46
C ILE A 559 -31.45 5.76 10.60
N ALA A 560 -30.48 6.57 11.02
CA ALA A 560 -30.09 7.78 10.28
C ALA A 560 -29.41 7.49 8.93
N THR A 561 -28.73 6.35 8.78
CA THR A 561 -27.96 6.01 7.57
C THR A 561 -28.76 5.19 6.55
N HIS A 562 -29.77 4.45 6.99
CA HIS A 562 -30.69 3.73 6.09
C HIS A 562 -32.13 3.72 6.64
N PRO A 563 -32.84 4.85 6.54
CA PRO A 563 -34.23 4.98 6.98
C PRO A 563 -35.24 3.98 6.40
N PRO A 564 -35.11 3.50 5.14
CA PRO A 564 -36.04 2.50 4.57
C PRO A 564 -36.21 1.24 5.41
N LEU A 565 -35.24 0.92 6.27
CA LEU A 565 -35.31 -0.20 7.18
C LEU A 565 -36.55 -0.17 8.10
N LEU A 566 -37.03 1.03 8.46
CA LEU A 566 -38.24 1.21 9.28
C LEU A 566 -39.54 0.87 8.56
N CYS A 567 -39.51 0.77 7.23
CA CYS A 567 -40.65 0.45 6.39
C CYS A 567 -40.74 -1.05 6.08
N TYR A 568 -39.71 -1.84 6.40
CA TYR A 568 -39.68 -3.26 6.11
C TYR A 568 -40.36 -4.09 7.19
N SER A 569 -41.00 -5.19 6.78
CA SER A 569 -41.59 -6.12 7.73
C SER A 569 -40.49 -6.89 8.47
N ILE A 570 -40.57 -6.91 9.80
CA ILE A 570 -39.67 -7.70 10.65
C ILE A 570 -39.72 -9.17 10.25
N HIS A 571 -40.92 -9.72 10.09
CA HIS A 571 -41.11 -11.15 9.85
C HIS A 571 -40.91 -11.57 8.39
N ALA A 572 -41.27 -10.71 7.43
CA ALA A 572 -41.15 -11.05 6.01
C ALA A 572 -39.78 -10.68 5.40
N ASN A 573 -39.06 -9.71 5.97
CA ASN A 573 -37.83 -9.18 5.37
C ASN A 573 -36.63 -9.22 6.34
N LEU A 574 -36.72 -8.53 7.47
CA LEU A 574 -35.54 -8.25 8.30
C LEU A 574 -35.01 -9.49 9.01
N LYS A 575 -35.88 -10.25 9.68
CA LYS A 575 -35.51 -11.45 10.44
C LYS A 575 -34.96 -12.57 9.55
N PRO A 576 -35.60 -12.96 8.43
CA PRO A 576 -35.04 -13.95 7.51
C PRO A 576 -33.67 -13.57 6.97
N THR A 577 -33.43 -12.28 6.68
CA THR A 577 -32.13 -11.82 6.17
C THR A 577 -31.03 -11.94 7.22
N VAL A 578 -31.31 -11.60 8.47
CA VAL A 578 -30.34 -11.77 9.58
C VAL A 578 -30.05 -13.26 9.81
N GLU A 579 -31.06 -14.12 9.80
CA GLU A 579 -30.90 -15.57 9.97
C GLU A 579 -30.07 -16.17 8.82
N TRP A 580 -30.29 -15.72 7.59
CA TRP A 580 -29.50 -16.12 6.44
C TRP A 580 -28.03 -15.68 6.57
N ILE A 581 -27.76 -14.43 6.99
CA ILE A 581 -26.38 -13.95 7.24
C ILE A 581 -25.70 -14.78 8.33
N ARG A 582 -26.41 -15.14 9.40
CA ARG A 582 -25.91 -16.06 10.45
C ARG A 582 -25.57 -17.43 9.85
N GLY A 583 -26.43 -17.94 8.97
CA GLY A 583 -26.22 -19.21 8.24
C GLY A 583 -24.96 -19.27 7.38
N LEU A 584 -24.33 -18.13 7.06
CA LEU A 584 -23.04 -18.09 6.36
C LEU A 584 -21.84 -18.49 7.26
N GLY A 585 -22.03 -18.54 8.57
CA GLY A 585 -20.99 -18.84 9.57
C GLY A 585 -20.33 -17.61 10.19
N LEU A 586 -20.99 -16.45 10.18
CA LEU A 586 -20.53 -15.26 10.92
C LEU A 586 -20.88 -15.41 12.41
N SER A 587 -19.95 -15.02 13.30
CA SER A 587 -20.25 -14.88 14.73
C SER A 587 -21.23 -13.73 14.98
N GLN A 588 -21.99 -13.77 16.07
CA GLN A 588 -22.97 -12.72 16.41
C GLN A 588 -22.32 -11.32 16.38
N SER A 589 -21.15 -11.14 17.02
CA SER A 589 -20.41 -9.86 16.99
C SER A 589 -20.06 -9.38 15.57
N GLN A 590 -19.78 -10.28 14.63
CA GLN A 590 -19.52 -9.92 13.24
C GLN A 590 -20.80 -9.50 12.52
N VAL A 591 -21.92 -10.17 12.78
CA VAL A 591 -23.24 -9.79 12.25
C VAL A 591 -23.63 -8.40 12.75
N ASP A 592 -23.45 -8.13 14.04
CA ASP A 592 -23.78 -6.83 14.65
C ASP A 592 -22.96 -5.71 14.00
N LYS A 593 -21.63 -5.90 13.89
CA LYS A 593 -20.73 -4.95 13.22
C LYS A 593 -21.08 -4.76 11.74
N LEU A 594 -21.50 -5.83 11.06
CA LEU A 594 -21.89 -5.79 9.66
C LEU A 594 -23.14 -4.94 9.47
N ILE A 595 -24.19 -5.18 10.26
CA ILE A 595 -25.45 -4.43 10.21
C ILE A 595 -25.20 -2.97 10.59
N ALA A 596 -24.44 -2.71 11.65
CA ALA A 596 -24.08 -1.35 12.05
C ALA A 596 -23.30 -0.58 10.98
N LYS A 597 -22.46 -1.28 10.19
CA LYS A 597 -21.64 -0.68 9.14
C LYS A 597 -22.41 -0.50 7.83
N ARG A 598 -23.29 -1.43 7.48
CA ARG A 598 -24.07 -1.46 6.22
C ARG A 598 -25.49 -2.00 6.44
N PRO A 599 -26.39 -1.19 7.03
CA PRO A 599 -27.76 -1.62 7.27
C PRO A 599 -28.56 -1.86 5.98
N GLN A 600 -28.08 -1.33 4.84
CA GLN A 600 -28.70 -1.56 3.53
C GLN A 600 -28.80 -3.05 3.16
N VAL A 601 -27.93 -3.90 3.72
CA VAL A 601 -27.94 -5.34 3.45
C VAL A 601 -29.27 -6.00 3.82
N LEU A 602 -29.99 -5.46 4.81
CA LEU A 602 -31.24 -6.00 5.32
C LEU A 602 -32.44 -5.71 4.39
N GLY A 603 -32.29 -4.76 3.47
CA GLY A 603 -33.29 -4.47 2.43
C GLY A 603 -33.05 -5.22 1.13
N LEU A 604 -31.97 -6.01 1.03
CA LEU A 604 -31.63 -6.75 -0.19
C LEU A 604 -32.32 -8.12 -0.20
N SER A 605 -32.84 -8.51 -1.36
CA SER A 605 -33.43 -9.83 -1.56
C SER A 605 -32.39 -10.94 -1.39
N ILE A 606 -32.74 -11.96 -0.59
CA ILE A 606 -31.90 -13.13 -0.37
C ILE A 606 -31.72 -13.89 -1.69
N ASP A 607 -32.82 -14.20 -2.37
CA ASP A 607 -32.81 -15.09 -3.54
C ASP A 607 -32.30 -14.43 -4.82
N THR A 608 -32.59 -13.14 -5.02
CA THR A 608 -32.23 -12.45 -6.27
C THR A 608 -30.94 -11.64 -6.16
N ASN A 609 -30.38 -11.44 -4.96
CA ASN A 609 -29.17 -10.64 -4.79
C ASN A 609 -28.14 -11.26 -3.84
N LEU A 610 -28.46 -11.45 -2.55
CA LEU A 610 -27.47 -11.84 -1.55
C LEU A 610 -26.87 -13.23 -1.82
N LYS A 611 -27.71 -14.25 -2.04
CA LYS A 611 -27.30 -15.62 -2.30
C LYS A 611 -26.52 -15.76 -3.62
N PRO A 612 -27.00 -15.23 -4.77
CA PRO A 612 -26.21 -15.22 -6.00
C PRO A 612 -24.85 -14.55 -5.85
N THR A 613 -24.77 -13.43 -5.12
CA THR A 613 -23.50 -12.71 -4.92
C THR A 613 -22.50 -13.54 -4.10
N VAL A 614 -22.97 -14.20 -3.04
CA VAL A 614 -22.10 -15.07 -2.22
C VAL A 614 -21.62 -16.30 -3.01
N GLU A 615 -22.51 -16.95 -3.77
CA GLU A 615 -22.12 -18.08 -4.62
C GLU A 615 -21.13 -17.67 -5.72
N TRP A 616 -21.32 -16.49 -6.31
CA TRP A 616 -20.36 -15.95 -7.27
C TRP A 616 -18.98 -15.70 -6.63
N ILE A 617 -18.93 -15.14 -5.41
CA ILE A 617 -17.66 -14.95 -4.68
C ILE A 617 -16.98 -16.30 -4.37
N LYS A 618 -17.75 -17.32 -4.00
CA LYS A 618 -17.20 -18.69 -3.81
C LYS A 618 -16.62 -19.23 -5.12
N GLY A 619 -17.29 -19.00 -6.24
CA GLY A 619 -16.83 -19.37 -7.59
C GLY A 619 -15.49 -18.76 -8.01
N LEU A 620 -14.98 -17.74 -7.30
CA LEU A 620 -13.64 -17.19 -7.52
C LEU A 620 -12.51 -18.07 -6.94
N GLY A 621 -12.84 -19.14 -6.21
CA GLY A 621 -11.87 -20.05 -5.59
C GLY A 621 -11.49 -19.67 -4.16
N LEU A 622 -12.35 -18.93 -3.45
CA LEU A 622 -12.17 -18.62 -2.02
C LEU A 622 -12.74 -19.74 -1.14
N SER A 623 -12.04 -20.10 -0.08
CA SER A 623 -12.57 -20.99 0.96
C SER A 623 -13.71 -20.32 1.75
N GLN A 624 -14.61 -21.12 2.35
CA GLN A 624 -15.72 -20.60 3.16
C GLN A 624 -15.24 -19.63 4.26
N SER A 625 -14.13 -19.91 4.94
CA SER A 625 -13.55 -19.02 5.94
C SER A 625 -13.11 -17.67 5.35
N GLN A 626 -12.55 -17.66 4.14
CA GLN A 626 -12.16 -16.42 3.46
C GLN A 626 -13.39 -15.62 3.02
N VAL A 627 -14.46 -16.28 2.54
CA VAL A 627 -15.73 -15.62 2.19
C VAL A 627 -16.36 -14.96 3.42
N VAL A 628 -16.42 -15.66 4.55
CA VAL A 628 -16.92 -15.11 5.83
C VAL A 628 -16.10 -13.89 6.26
N LYS A 629 -14.77 -13.98 6.23
CA LYS A 629 -13.87 -12.85 6.56
C LYS A 629 -14.03 -11.67 5.60
N LEU A 630 -14.23 -11.95 4.31
CA LEU A 630 -14.45 -10.95 3.26
C LEU A 630 -15.73 -10.17 3.52
N ILE A 631 -16.84 -10.87 3.73
CA ILE A 631 -18.17 -10.25 3.96
C ILE A 631 -18.14 -9.44 5.26
N ALA A 632 -17.55 -9.96 6.33
CA ALA A 632 -17.41 -9.23 7.58
C ALA A 632 -16.56 -7.95 7.43
N LYS A 633 -15.49 -7.99 6.61
CA LYS A 633 -14.60 -6.84 6.38
C LYS A 633 -15.24 -5.78 5.46
N ALA A 634 -15.92 -6.23 4.42
CA ALA A 634 -16.42 -5.40 3.33
C ALA A 634 -17.87 -5.77 2.93
N PRO A 635 -18.85 -5.54 3.81
CA PRO A 635 -20.23 -5.94 3.55
C PRO A 635 -20.90 -5.20 2.39
N GLN A 636 -20.34 -4.06 1.95
CA GLN A 636 -20.83 -3.34 0.78
C GLN A 636 -20.78 -4.16 -0.51
N VAL A 637 -19.93 -5.19 -0.59
CA VAL A 637 -19.82 -6.06 -1.77
C VAL A 637 -21.15 -6.77 -2.07
N LEU A 638 -21.96 -7.04 -1.04
CA LEU A 638 -23.27 -7.68 -1.19
C LEU A 638 -24.33 -6.79 -1.86
N GLY A 639 -24.11 -5.47 -1.90
CA GLY A 639 -25.01 -4.52 -2.57
C GLY A 639 -24.56 -4.15 -3.98
N LEU A 640 -23.45 -4.70 -4.48
CA LEU A 640 -22.93 -4.42 -5.82
C LEU A 640 -23.48 -5.43 -6.83
N SER A 641 -23.77 -4.97 -8.04
CA SER A 641 -24.22 -5.85 -9.12
C SER A 641 -23.08 -6.74 -9.60
N ILE A 642 -23.36 -8.04 -9.75
CA ILE A 642 -22.40 -9.01 -10.30
C ILE A 642 -21.96 -8.57 -11.70
N ASP A 643 -22.91 -8.30 -12.60
CA ASP A 643 -22.62 -8.01 -14.00
C ASP A 643 -22.14 -6.58 -14.24
N ALA A 644 -22.66 -5.60 -13.50
CA ALA A 644 -22.28 -4.19 -13.71
C ALA A 644 -21.03 -3.77 -12.92
N ASN A 645 -20.68 -4.45 -11.82
CA ASN A 645 -19.59 -4.03 -10.94
C ASN A 645 -18.56 -5.14 -10.70
N LEU A 646 -18.98 -6.25 -10.09
CA LEU A 646 -18.05 -7.23 -9.55
C LEU A 646 -17.26 -7.97 -10.64
N LYS A 647 -17.97 -8.54 -11.63
CA LYS A 647 -17.38 -9.31 -12.73
C LYS A 647 -16.48 -8.45 -13.62
N PRO A 648 -16.86 -7.24 -14.08
CA PRO A 648 -15.96 -6.37 -14.83
C PRO A 648 -14.66 -6.07 -14.07
N THR A 649 -14.75 -5.85 -12.75
CA THR A 649 -13.57 -5.53 -11.93
C THR A 649 -12.63 -6.72 -11.83
N VAL A 650 -13.17 -7.92 -11.62
CA VAL A 650 -12.39 -9.16 -11.57
C VAL A 650 -11.72 -9.46 -12.90
N GLU A 651 -12.44 -9.36 -14.01
CA GLU A 651 -11.88 -9.58 -15.35
C GLU A 651 -10.82 -8.54 -15.70
N TRP A 652 -11.00 -7.28 -15.27
CA TRP A 652 -9.97 -6.27 -15.42
C TRP A 652 -8.70 -6.59 -14.63
N ILE A 653 -8.82 -7.05 -13.36
CA ILE A 653 -7.67 -7.46 -12.56
C ILE A 653 -6.96 -8.67 -13.20
N LYS A 654 -7.71 -9.66 -13.72
CA LYS A 654 -7.15 -10.78 -14.48
C LYS A 654 -6.40 -10.30 -15.72
N GLY A 655 -6.95 -9.33 -16.44
CA GLY A 655 -6.34 -8.69 -17.62
C GLY A 655 -5.00 -8.00 -17.35
N LEU A 656 -4.63 -7.75 -16.09
CA LEU A 656 -3.29 -7.28 -15.72
C LEU A 656 -2.22 -8.40 -15.73
N GLY A 657 -2.62 -9.66 -15.88
CA GLY A 657 -1.75 -10.84 -15.86
C GLY A 657 -1.63 -11.51 -14.49
N LEU A 658 -2.60 -11.33 -13.60
CA LEU A 658 -2.68 -12.06 -12.32
C LEU A 658 -3.27 -13.46 -12.55
N SER A 659 -2.72 -14.48 -11.89
CA SER A 659 -3.33 -15.82 -11.88
C SER A 659 -4.65 -15.83 -11.09
N GLN A 660 -5.53 -16.79 -11.34
CA GLN A 660 -6.79 -16.95 -10.59
C GLN A 660 -6.57 -16.98 -9.07
N SER A 661 -5.51 -17.67 -8.61
CA SER A 661 -5.15 -17.73 -7.18
C SER A 661 -4.68 -16.38 -6.62
N GLN A 662 -3.96 -15.58 -7.41
CA GLN A 662 -3.57 -14.22 -7.02
C GLN A 662 -4.77 -13.28 -6.97
N VAL A 663 -5.70 -13.39 -7.92
CA VAL A 663 -6.95 -12.63 -7.92
C VAL A 663 -7.79 -12.95 -6.68
N ALA A 664 -7.99 -14.23 -6.38
CA ALA A 664 -8.69 -14.66 -5.17
C ALA A 664 -8.02 -14.10 -3.90
N LYS A 665 -6.68 -14.12 -3.84
CA LYS A 665 -5.92 -13.52 -2.73
C LYS A 665 -6.10 -12.00 -2.63
N VAL A 666 -6.08 -11.28 -3.75
CA VAL A 666 -6.30 -9.82 -3.79
C VAL A 666 -7.68 -9.49 -3.23
N ILE A 667 -8.72 -10.19 -3.68
CA ILE A 667 -10.10 -9.97 -3.25
C ILE A 667 -10.28 -10.32 -1.77
N ALA A 668 -9.72 -11.45 -1.32
CA ALA A 668 -9.77 -11.84 0.09
C ALA A 668 -9.05 -10.84 1.02
N THR A 669 -7.92 -10.28 0.58
CA THR A 669 -7.11 -9.36 1.39
C THR A 669 -7.64 -7.92 1.37
N HIS A 670 -8.15 -7.44 0.24
CA HIS A 670 -8.72 -6.10 0.08
C HIS A 670 -10.01 -6.11 -0.76
N PRO A 671 -11.14 -6.56 -0.18
CA PRO A 671 -12.36 -6.74 -0.95
C PRO A 671 -13.00 -5.42 -1.42
N ALA A 672 -12.62 -4.29 -0.80
CA ALA A 672 -13.07 -2.97 -1.21
C ALA A 672 -12.66 -2.62 -2.65
N VAL A 673 -11.65 -3.30 -3.21
CA VAL A 673 -11.24 -3.15 -4.62
C VAL A 673 -12.39 -3.37 -5.60
N LEU A 674 -13.36 -4.22 -5.25
CA LEU A 674 -14.52 -4.56 -6.08
C LEU A 674 -15.54 -3.41 -6.20
N GLY A 675 -15.43 -2.39 -5.34
CA GLY A 675 -16.27 -1.20 -5.39
C GLY A 675 -15.59 0.01 -6.02
N TYR A 676 -14.34 -0.11 -6.49
CA TYR A 676 -13.62 0.99 -7.11
C TYR A 676 -13.94 1.10 -8.60
N SER A 677 -14.03 2.32 -9.12
CA SER A 677 -14.24 2.54 -10.55
C SER A 677 -13.00 2.12 -11.33
N ILE A 678 -13.18 1.27 -12.35
CA ILE A 678 -12.10 0.86 -13.25
C ILE A 678 -11.50 2.09 -13.96
N HIS A 679 -12.36 2.97 -14.47
CA HIS A 679 -11.95 4.11 -15.30
C HIS A 679 -11.47 5.30 -14.47
N ALA A 680 -12.12 5.59 -13.34
CA ALA A 680 -11.77 6.75 -12.52
C ALA A 680 -10.67 6.46 -11.48
N ASN A 681 -10.48 5.20 -11.06
CA ASN A 681 -9.52 4.85 -10.01
C ASN A 681 -8.50 3.80 -10.46
N LEU A 682 -8.93 2.59 -10.80
CA LEU A 682 -8.01 1.45 -10.94
C LEU A 682 -7.02 1.62 -12.10
N LYS A 683 -7.51 1.98 -13.30
CA LYS A 683 -6.71 2.15 -14.51
C LYS A 683 -5.72 3.33 -14.41
N PRO A 684 -6.13 4.53 -13.94
CA PRO A 684 -5.19 5.62 -13.67
C PRO A 684 -4.09 5.22 -12.68
N THR A 685 -4.43 4.57 -11.56
CA THR A 685 -3.44 4.17 -10.54
C THR A 685 -2.42 3.19 -11.11
N VAL A 686 -2.85 2.18 -11.87
CA VAL A 686 -1.92 1.24 -12.52
C VAL A 686 -1.05 1.91 -13.57
N LYS A 687 -1.60 2.83 -14.37
CA LYS A 687 -0.82 3.62 -15.34
C LYS A 687 0.24 4.46 -14.64
N TRP A 688 -0.12 5.09 -13.52
CA TRP A 688 0.81 5.88 -12.72
C TRP A 688 1.94 5.02 -12.12
N VAL A 689 1.61 3.86 -11.54
CA VAL A 689 2.63 2.93 -11.00
C VAL A 689 3.59 2.44 -12.09
N LYS A 690 3.09 2.16 -13.30
CA LYS A 690 3.94 1.83 -14.46
C LYS A 690 4.87 2.99 -14.83
N GLY A 691 4.38 4.23 -14.76
CA GLY A 691 5.16 5.45 -15.00
C GLY A 691 6.34 5.66 -14.02
N LEU A 692 6.38 4.94 -12.90
CA LEU A 692 7.53 4.95 -11.98
C LEU A 692 8.71 4.09 -12.47
N GLY A 693 8.58 3.39 -13.60
CA GLY A 693 9.62 2.53 -14.18
C GLY A 693 9.57 1.08 -13.67
N LEU A 694 8.42 0.62 -13.16
CA LEU A 694 8.22 -0.78 -12.79
C LEU A 694 7.90 -1.62 -14.03
N SER A 695 8.48 -2.83 -14.12
CA SER A 695 8.10 -3.79 -15.15
C SER A 695 6.70 -4.37 -14.91
N GLN A 696 6.06 -4.91 -15.96
CA GLN A 696 4.73 -5.53 -15.83
C GLN A 696 4.70 -6.60 -14.73
N SER A 697 5.73 -7.43 -14.62
CA SER A 697 5.81 -8.47 -13.58
C SER A 697 5.96 -7.90 -12.16
N GLN A 698 6.64 -6.76 -12.01
CA GLN A 698 6.72 -6.05 -10.73
C GLN A 698 5.37 -5.42 -10.35
N VAL A 699 4.63 -4.86 -11.31
CA VAL A 699 3.28 -4.32 -11.08
C VAL A 699 2.32 -5.42 -10.64
N VAL A 700 2.32 -6.57 -11.30
CA VAL A 700 1.52 -7.74 -10.93
C VAL A 700 1.83 -8.19 -9.49
N LYS A 701 3.11 -8.34 -9.14
CA LYS A 701 3.55 -8.71 -7.79
C LYS A 701 3.16 -7.65 -6.75
N LEU A 702 3.25 -6.37 -7.10
CA LEU A 702 2.88 -5.25 -6.25
C LEU A 702 1.40 -5.31 -5.90
N ILE A 703 0.53 -5.44 -6.89
CA ILE A 703 -0.93 -5.51 -6.70
C ILE A 703 -1.30 -6.75 -5.89
N ALA A 704 -0.68 -7.90 -6.18
CA ALA A 704 -0.92 -9.13 -5.44
C ALA A 704 -0.47 -9.06 -3.96
N LYS A 705 0.57 -8.28 -3.67
CA LYS A 705 1.11 -8.11 -2.30
C LYS A 705 0.42 -7.00 -1.52
N ALA A 706 -0.02 -5.94 -2.18
CA ALA A 706 -0.57 -4.74 -1.56
C ALA A 706 -1.72 -4.12 -2.39
N PRO A 707 -2.86 -4.81 -2.50
CA PRO A 707 -3.98 -4.35 -3.32
C PRO A 707 -4.62 -3.04 -2.83
N GLN A 708 -4.39 -2.67 -1.57
CA GLN A 708 -4.85 -1.38 -1.02
C GLN A 708 -4.27 -0.16 -1.75
N VAL A 709 -3.12 -0.31 -2.43
CA VAL A 709 -2.52 0.78 -3.23
C VAL A 709 -3.48 1.27 -4.31
N LEU A 710 -4.35 0.40 -4.84
CA LEU A 710 -5.34 0.76 -5.84
C LEU A 710 -6.45 1.68 -5.33
N GLY A 711 -6.63 1.76 -4.01
CA GLY A 711 -7.61 2.63 -3.36
C GLY A 711 -7.04 3.95 -2.84
N LEU A 712 -5.73 4.16 -2.95
CA LEU A 712 -5.07 5.40 -2.51
C LEU A 712 -5.17 6.47 -3.60
N SER A 713 -5.33 7.73 -3.19
CA SER A 713 -5.34 8.85 -4.12
C SER A 713 -3.94 9.09 -4.69
N ILE A 714 -3.84 9.26 -6.01
CA ILE A 714 -2.57 9.56 -6.68
C ILE A 714 -2.01 10.87 -6.13
N ASP A 715 -2.80 11.93 -6.13
CA ASP A 715 -2.34 13.28 -5.77
C ASP A 715 -2.24 13.50 -4.26
N ALA A 716 -3.14 12.92 -3.47
CA ALA A 716 -3.14 13.13 -2.01
C ALA A 716 -2.24 12.16 -1.25
N ASN A 717 -1.90 10.99 -1.82
CA ASN A 717 -1.14 9.95 -1.12
C ASN A 717 0.08 9.46 -1.89
N LEU A 718 -0.12 8.89 -3.08
CA LEU A 718 0.92 8.14 -3.78
C LEU A 718 2.07 9.03 -4.25
N LYS A 719 1.75 10.13 -4.94
CA LYS A 719 2.73 11.07 -5.51
C LYS A 719 3.52 11.79 -4.41
N PRO A 720 2.91 12.39 -3.36
CA PRO A 720 3.66 13.00 -2.27
C PRO A 720 4.62 12.02 -1.59
N THR A 721 4.20 10.77 -1.38
CA THR A 721 5.05 9.74 -0.75
C THR A 721 6.25 9.40 -1.62
N VAL A 722 6.06 9.24 -2.93
CA VAL A 722 7.15 8.97 -3.88
C VAL A 722 8.11 10.15 -3.98
N GLU A 723 7.60 11.37 -4.07
CA GLU A 723 8.42 12.60 -4.09
C GLU A 723 9.22 12.76 -2.81
N TRP A 724 8.63 12.46 -1.66
CA TRP A 724 9.33 12.45 -0.39
C TRP A 724 10.46 11.40 -0.36
N ILE A 725 10.21 10.17 -0.83
CA ILE A 725 11.26 9.13 -0.92
C ILE A 725 12.38 9.58 -1.87
N LYS A 726 12.05 10.20 -3.01
CA LYS A 726 13.05 10.79 -3.92
C LYS A 726 13.86 11.89 -3.22
N GLY A 727 13.21 12.73 -2.44
CA GLY A 727 13.84 13.80 -1.65
C GLY A 727 14.85 13.30 -0.59
N LEU A 728 14.86 12.01 -0.26
CA LEU A 728 15.91 11.42 0.57
C LEU A 728 17.24 11.20 -0.19
N GLY A 729 17.25 11.36 -1.52
CA GLY A 729 18.41 11.12 -2.38
C GLY A 729 18.44 9.73 -3.04
N LEU A 730 17.30 9.03 -3.13
CA LEU A 730 17.21 7.77 -3.88
C LEU A 730 17.08 8.05 -5.38
N SER A 731 17.77 7.26 -6.21
CA SER A 731 17.59 7.31 -7.67
C SER A 731 16.22 6.75 -8.07
N GLN A 732 15.74 7.11 -9.27
CA GLN A 732 14.46 6.60 -9.79
C GLN A 732 14.38 5.06 -9.77
N SER A 733 15.47 4.36 -10.11
CA SER A 733 15.53 2.90 -10.08
C SER A 733 15.49 2.33 -8.66
N GLN A 734 16.11 3.01 -7.69
CA GLN A 734 16.03 2.63 -6.28
C GLN A 734 14.62 2.85 -5.72
N VAL A 735 13.96 3.93 -6.09
CA VAL A 735 12.56 4.20 -5.72
C VAL A 735 11.64 3.13 -6.27
N ALA A 736 11.77 2.78 -7.55
CA ALA A 736 11.01 1.68 -8.16
C ALA A 736 11.25 0.36 -7.42
N LYS A 737 12.51 0.06 -7.06
CA LYS A 737 12.86 -1.14 -6.27
C LYS A 737 12.23 -1.12 -4.88
N VAL A 738 12.24 0.02 -4.18
CA VAL A 738 11.61 0.19 -2.86
C VAL A 738 10.12 -0.12 -2.94
N ILE A 739 9.43 0.48 -3.91
CA ILE A 739 7.98 0.29 -4.10
C ILE A 739 7.66 -1.15 -4.50
N ALA A 740 8.45 -1.76 -5.39
CA ALA A 740 8.23 -3.15 -5.81
C ALA A 740 8.47 -4.15 -4.66
N THR A 741 9.44 -3.88 -3.78
CA THR A 741 9.78 -4.79 -2.67
C THR A 741 8.88 -4.61 -1.45
N HIS A 742 8.49 -3.37 -1.13
CA HIS A 742 7.59 -3.03 -0.02
C HIS A 742 6.54 -2.00 -0.41
N PRO A 743 5.51 -2.39 -1.20
CA PRO A 743 4.53 -1.43 -1.69
C PRO A 743 3.68 -0.76 -0.62
N ALA A 744 3.56 -1.39 0.55
CA ALA A 744 2.82 -0.83 1.69
C ALA A 744 3.38 0.52 2.16
N VAL A 745 4.64 0.85 1.81
CA VAL A 745 5.24 2.17 2.08
C VAL A 745 4.40 3.33 1.53
N LEU A 746 3.68 3.10 0.43
CA LEU A 746 2.83 4.12 -0.21
C LEU A 746 1.58 4.48 0.61
N GLY A 747 1.19 3.64 1.57
CA GLY A 747 0.07 3.89 2.47
C GLY A 747 0.48 4.44 3.83
N TYR A 748 1.77 4.67 4.08
CA TYR A 748 2.24 5.20 5.36
C TYR A 748 2.17 6.72 5.39
N SER A 749 1.86 7.29 6.55
CA SER A 749 1.87 8.75 6.73
C SER A 749 3.30 9.28 6.69
N ILE A 750 3.54 10.28 5.84
CA ILE A 750 4.85 10.95 5.77
C ILE A 750 5.19 11.59 7.13
N HIS A 751 4.23 12.28 7.75
CA HIS A 751 4.46 13.05 8.98
C HIS A 751 4.41 12.20 10.25
N ALA A 752 3.50 11.21 10.32
CA ALA A 752 3.33 10.39 11.52
C ALA A 752 4.26 9.15 11.54
N ASN A 753 4.73 8.67 10.38
CA ASN A 753 5.53 7.44 10.31
C ASN A 753 6.88 7.67 9.61
N LEU A 754 6.88 8.03 8.32
CA LEU A 754 8.10 7.96 7.50
C LEU A 754 9.20 8.93 7.96
N LYS A 755 8.85 10.21 8.17
CA LYS A 755 9.79 11.26 8.58
C LYS A 755 10.35 11.03 10.00
N PRO A 756 9.53 10.69 11.02
CA PRO A 756 10.05 10.29 12.34
C PRO A 756 11.01 9.10 12.27
N THR A 757 10.67 8.04 11.52
CA THR A 757 11.52 6.85 11.42
C THR A 757 12.87 7.18 10.77
N VAL A 758 12.89 7.95 9.69
CA VAL A 758 14.16 8.38 9.07
C VAL A 758 14.98 9.28 10.00
N LYS A 759 14.34 10.21 10.73
CA LYS A 759 15.03 11.04 11.72
C LYS A 759 15.66 10.18 12.82
N TRP A 760 14.93 9.18 13.30
CA TRP A 760 15.43 8.25 14.31
C TRP A 760 16.61 7.41 13.80
N VAL A 761 16.53 6.86 12.59
CA VAL A 761 17.64 6.10 11.97
C VAL A 761 18.89 6.99 11.80
N LYS A 762 18.73 8.26 11.41
CA LYS A 762 19.83 9.23 11.38
C LYS A 762 20.44 9.46 12.76
N GLY A 763 19.61 9.53 13.80
CA GLY A 763 20.03 9.66 15.20
C GLY A 763 20.88 8.49 15.73
N LEU A 764 20.93 7.36 15.01
CA LEU A 764 21.85 6.26 15.33
C LEU A 764 23.30 6.50 14.87
N GLY A 765 23.59 7.62 14.21
CA GLY A 765 24.92 7.96 13.69
C GLY A 765 25.20 7.41 12.29
N LEU A 766 24.16 7.08 11.51
CA LEU A 766 24.31 6.71 10.10
C LEU A 766 24.45 7.98 9.24
N SER A 767 25.38 7.95 8.27
CA SER A 767 25.48 9.01 7.26
C SER A 767 24.28 8.99 6.31
N GLN A 768 24.01 10.11 5.63
CA GLN A 768 22.91 10.19 4.66
C GLN A 768 23.00 9.08 3.59
N SER A 769 24.20 8.78 3.09
CA SER A 769 24.40 7.73 2.10
C SER A 769 24.13 6.32 2.65
N GLN A 770 24.42 6.08 3.94
CA GLN A 770 24.07 4.82 4.61
C GLN A 770 22.56 4.70 4.81
N VAL A 771 21.87 5.78 5.17
CA VAL A 771 20.40 5.80 5.31
C VAL A 771 19.72 5.49 3.96
N VAL A 772 20.17 6.12 2.88
CA VAL A 772 19.66 5.86 1.52
C VAL A 772 19.86 4.38 1.14
N LYS A 773 21.06 3.84 1.34
CA LYS A 773 21.35 2.41 1.09
C LYS A 773 20.51 1.47 1.96
N LEU A 774 20.28 1.83 3.22
CA LEU A 774 19.46 1.08 4.16
C LEU A 774 18.01 1.00 3.66
N ILE A 775 17.40 2.13 3.31
CA ILE A 775 16.02 2.18 2.83
C ILE A 775 15.88 1.44 1.50
N ALA A 776 16.85 1.59 0.58
CA ALA A 776 16.83 0.87 -0.69
C ALA A 776 16.98 -0.66 -0.53
N LYS A 777 17.70 -1.13 0.51
CA LYS A 777 17.92 -2.56 0.79
C LYS A 777 16.79 -3.17 1.62
N ALA A 778 16.19 -2.40 2.53
CA ALA A 778 15.23 -2.87 3.51
C ALA A 778 14.13 -1.82 3.81
N PRO A 779 13.27 -1.51 2.83
CA PRO A 779 12.24 -0.48 2.99
C PRO A 779 11.18 -0.81 4.06
N GLN A 780 11.06 -2.08 4.45
CA GLN A 780 10.18 -2.50 5.55
C GLN A 780 10.51 -1.84 6.89
N VAL A 781 11.75 -1.36 7.08
CA VAL A 781 12.14 -0.62 8.30
C VAL A 781 11.27 0.62 8.50
N LEU A 782 10.79 1.25 7.41
CA LEU A 782 9.89 2.41 7.47
C LEU A 782 8.49 2.10 8.00
N GLY A 783 8.09 0.82 8.00
CA GLY A 783 6.81 0.35 8.53
C GLY A 783 6.87 -0.20 9.95
N LEU A 784 8.06 -0.30 10.54
CA LEU A 784 8.23 -0.79 11.92
C LEU A 784 8.01 0.34 12.92
N SER A 785 7.42 0.01 14.07
CA SER A 785 7.23 0.97 15.16
C SER A 785 8.57 1.31 15.80
N ILE A 786 8.84 2.60 16.02
CA ILE A 786 10.06 3.04 16.70
C ILE A 786 10.09 2.46 18.12
N ASP A 787 9.02 2.65 18.89
CA ASP A 787 8.98 2.28 20.31
C ASP A 787 8.75 0.78 20.54
N ALA A 788 7.95 0.12 19.69
CA ALA A 788 7.64 -1.30 19.88
C ALA A 788 8.64 -2.25 19.21
N ASN A 789 9.40 -1.80 18.19
CA ASN A 789 10.29 -2.68 17.42
C ASN A 789 11.71 -2.15 17.33
N LEU A 790 11.90 -0.96 16.75
CA LEU A 790 13.24 -0.48 16.36
C LEU A 790 14.12 -0.18 17.58
N LYS A 791 13.61 0.62 18.53
CA LYS A 791 14.33 1.04 19.73
C LYS A 791 14.68 -0.13 20.64
N PRO A 792 13.75 -1.04 21.02
CA PRO A 792 14.08 -2.21 21.82
C PRO A 792 15.16 -3.09 21.18
N THR A 793 15.10 -3.29 19.85
CA THR A 793 16.08 -4.11 19.13
C THR A 793 17.47 -3.47 19.17
N VAL A 794 17.55 -2.15 18.94
CA VAL A 794 18.83 -1.42 19.00
C VAL A 794 19.40 -1.39 20.41
N GLU A 795 18.58 -1.15 21.43
CA GLU A 795 19.00 -1.18 22.83
C GLU A 795 19.48 -2.57 23.24
N TRP A 796 18.81 -3.62 22.78
CA TRP A 796 19.26 -4.99 23.00
C TRP A 796 20.63 -5.27 22.34
N ILE A 797 20.85 -4.84 21.08
CA ILE A 797 22.15 -4.99 20.41
C ILE A 797 23.24 -4.20 21.17
N LYS A 798 22.94 -2.98 21.64
CA LYS A 798 23.86 -2.20 22.49
C LYS A 798 24.20 -2.95 23.78
N GLY A 799 23.20 -3.58 24.41
CA GLY A 799 23.37 -4.39 25.61
C GLY A 799 24.28 -5.62 25.46
N LEU A 800 24.61 -6.02 24.22
CA LEU A 800 25.63 -7.05 23.98
C LEU A 800 27.08 -6.54 24.16
N GLY A 801 27.28 -5.23 24.29
CA GLY A 801 28.59 -4.58 24.41
C GLY A 801 29.15 -4.04 23.09
N LEU A 802 28.29 -3.80 22.08
CA LEU A 802 28.71 -3.13 20.84
C LEU A 802 28.79 -1.61 21.05
N SER A 803 29.83 -0.97 20.50
CA SER A 803 29.90 0.50 20.48
C SER A 803 28.82 1.09 19.54
N GLN A 804 28.48 2.37 19.74
CA GLN A 804 27.50 3.06 18.88
C GLN A 804 27.85 2.96 17.38
N SER A 805 29.13 3.08 17.02
CA SER A 805 29.60 2.94 15.64
C SER A 805 29.47 1.51 15.09
N GLN A 806 29.68 0.50 15.93
CA GLN A 806 29.46 -0.90 15.55
C GLN A 806 27.97 -1.20 15.35
N VAL A 807 27.11 -0.67 16.21
CA VAL A 807 25.64 -0.79 16.07
C VAL A 807 25.18 -0.15 14.75
N ALA A 808 25.62 1.08 14.47
CA ALA A 808 25.33 1.75 13.21
C ALA A 808 25.79 0.92 11.99
N LYS A 809 26.99 0.33 12.07
CA LYS A 809 27.53 -0.55 11.02
C LYS A 809 26.69 -1.82 10.85
N VAL A 810 26.27 -2.46 11.95
CA VAL A 810 25.41 -3.66 11.92
C VAL A 810 24.09 -3.35 11.21
N ILE A 811 23.44 -2.24 11.59
CA ILE A 811 22.17 -1.82 11.01
C ILE A 811 22.32 -1.44 9.53
N ALA A 812 23.39 -0.72 9.17
CA ALA A 812 23.64 -0.35 7.77
C ALA A 812 23.96 -1.57 6.87
N THR A 813 24.67 -2.57 7.41
CA THR A 813 25.07 -3.77 6.63
C THR A 813 23.96 -4.81 6.55
N HIS A 814 23.20 -5.01 7.63
CA HIS A 814 22.08 -5.96 7.70
C HIS A 814 20.84 -5.36 8.36
N PRO A 815 20.12 -4.45 7.68
CA PRO A 815 18.98 -3.76 8.30
C PRO A 815 17.82 -4.67 8.68
N ALA A 816 17.73 -5.87 8.08
CA ALA A 816 16.71 -6.86 8.40
C ALA A 816 16.75 -7.31 9.87
N VAL A 817 17.89 -7.13 10.56
CA VAL A 817 18.02 -7.40 12.00
C VAL A 817 16.97 -6.66 12.84
N LEU A 818 16.53 -5.49 12.39
CA LEU A 818 15.52 -4.66 13.07
C LEU A 818 14.11 -5.27 13.03
N GLY A 819 13.86 -6.22 12.13
CA GLY A 819 12.58 -6.92 12.01
C GLY A 819 12.55 -8.29 12.71
N TYR A 820 13.66 -8.74 13.29
CA TYR A 820 13.73 -10.04 13.97
C TYR A 820 13.21 -9.94 15.40
N SER A 821 12.58 -11.02 15.89
CA SER A 821 12.13 -11.07 17.27
C SER A 821 13.32 -11.22 18.21
N ILE A 822 13.40 -10.36 19.22
CA ILE A 822 14.44 -10.44 20.26
C ILE A 822 14.37 -11.80 20.97
N HIS A 823 13.16 -12.23 21.34
CA HIS A 823 12.96 -13.43 22.16
C HIS A 823 12.95 -14.72 21.34
N ALA A 824 12.39 -14.71 20.13
CA ALA A 824 12.28 -15.92 19.31
C ALA A 824 13.51 -16.14 18.40
N ASN A 825 14.25 -15.10 18.04
CA ASN A 825 15.38 -15.20 17.10
C ASN A 825 16.70 -14.74 17.73
N LEU A 826 16.80 -13.47 18.14
CA LEU A 826 18.11 -12.86 18.43
C LEU A 826 18.76 -13.44 19.70
N LYS A 827 18.02 -13.52 20.81
CA LYS A 827 18.52 -14.00 22.11
C LYS A 827 18.88 -15.50 22.09
N PRO A 828 18.06 -16.40 21.51
CA PRO A 828 18.44 -17.81 21.32
C PRO A 828 19.73 -17.96 20.50
N THR A 829 19.86 -17.27 19.37
CA THR A 829 21.05 -17.38 18.51
C THR A 829 22.32 -16.92 19.23
N VAL A 830 22.27 -15.80 19.97
CA VAL A 830 23.44 -15.35 20.75
C VAL A 830 23.79 -16.32 21.87
N LYS A 831 22.79 -16.88 22.57
CA LYS A 831 23.03 -17.90 23.61
C LYS A 831 23.70 -19.15 23.01
N TRP A 832 23.23 -19.59 21.85
CA TRP A 832 23.79 -20.74 21.14
C TRP A 832 25.23 -20.48 20.69
N VAL A 833 25.53 -19.31 20.12
CA VAL A 833 26.91 -18.94 19.72
C VAL A 833 27.86 -18.89 20.93
N LYS A 834 27.40 -18.39 22.09
CA LYS A 834 28.19 -18.46 23.34
C LYS A 834 28.46 -19.91 23.76
N GLY A 835 27.48 -20.79 23.60
CA GLY A 835 27.61 -22.24 23.86
C GLY A 835 28.67 -22.94 23.01
N LEU A 836 29.13 -22.33 21.91
CA LEU A 836 30.26 -22.85 21.11
C LEU A 836 31.64 -22.57 21.73
N GLY A 837 31.70 -21.91 22.90
CA GLY A 837 32.95 -21.57 23.58
C GLY A 837 33.59 -20.26 23.12
N LEU A 838 32.82 -19.38 22.45
CA LEU A 838 33.27 -18.03 22.13
C LEU A 838 33.18 -17.13 23.37
N SER A 839 34.23 -16.34 23.63
CA SER A 839 34.20 -15.31 24.66
C SER A 839 33.26 -14.16 24.27
N GLN A 840 32.81 -13.36 25.25
CA GLN A 840 31.92 -12.23 24.99
C GLN A 840 32.50 -11.27 23.92
N SER A 841 33.81 -11.00 23.96
CA SER A 841 34.45 -10.13 22.96
C SER A 841 34.48 -10.73 21.55
N GLN A 842 34.59 -12.07 21.45
CA GLN A 842 34.51 -12.77 20.17
C GLN A 842 33.10 -12.76 19.61
N VAL A 843 32.08 -12.91 20.45
CA VAL A 843 30.67 -12.80 20.05
C VAL A 843 30.35 -11.40 19.52
N VAL A 844 30.79 -10.35 20.23
CA VAL A 844 30.64 -8.96 19.79
C VAL A 844 31.31 -8.72 18.43
N LYS A 845 32.55 -9.18 18.27
CA LYS A 845 33.28 -9.09 16.99
C LYS A 845 32.59 -9.88 15.86
N LEU A 846 32.04 -11.06 16.17
CA LEU A 846 31.32 -11.90 15.23
C LEU A 846 30.07 -11.17 14.71
N ILE A 847 29.23 -10.65 15.60
CA ILE A 847 28.01 -9.93 15.24
C ILE A 847 28.34 -8.64 14.46
N ALA A 848 29.37 -7.91 14.87
CA ALA A 848 29.79 -6.69 14.16
C ALA A 848 30.34 -6.95 12.74
N LYS A 849 30.93 -8.14 12.49
CA LYS A 849 31.45 -8.54 11.17
C LYS A 849 30.41 -9.24 10.29
N ALA A 850 29.52 -10.04 10.89
CA ALA A 850 28.52 -10.84 10.19
C ALA A 850 27.17 -10.83 10.92
N PRO A 851 26.47 -9.69 10.91
CA PRO A 851 25.18 -9.56 11.60
C PRO A 851 24.08 -10.47 11.02
N GLN A 852 24.24 -10.96 9.79
CA GLN A 852 23.32 -11.90 9.17
C GLN A 852 23.18 -13.23 9.94
N VAL A 853 24.18 -13.61 10.75
CA VAL A 853 24.13 -14.82 11.59
C VAL A 853 22.93 -14.78 12.53
N LEU A 854 22.51 -13.59 12.97
CA LEU A 854 21.34 -13.42 13.86
C LEU A 854 20.01 -13.77 13.20
N GLY A 855 19.96 -13.83 11.87
CA GLY A 855 18.77 -14.21 11.10
C GLY A 855 18.75 -15.65 10.60
N LEU A 856 19.83 -16.41 10.82
CA LEU A 856 19.94 -17.80 10.39
C LEU A 856 19.28 -18.73 11.41
N SER A 857 18.66 -19.81 10.93
CA SER A 857 18.08 -20.84 11.79
C SER A 857 19.18 -21.64 12.48
N ILE A 858 19.05 -21.85 13.79
CA ILE A 858 20.00 -22.66 14.55
C ILE A 858 19.99 -24.09 13.99
N ASP A 859 18.82 -24.71 13.89
CA ASP A 859 18.71 -26.13 13.52
C ASP A 859 18.89 -26.37 12.02
N ALA A 860 18.39 -25.47 11.17
CA ALA A 860 18.44 -25.67 9.72
C ALA A 860 19.72 -25.14 9.05
N ASN A 861 20.47 -24.23 9.69
CA ASN A 861 21.65 -23.61 9.08
C ASN A 861 22.90 -23.71 9.96
N LEU A 862 22.84 -23.19 11.18
CA LEU A 862 24.04 -23.00 11.99
C LEU A 862 24.59 -24.33 12.53
N LYS A 863 23.75 -25.16 13.13
CA LYS A 863 24.12 -26.44 13.73
C LYS A 863 24.70 -27.43 12.72
N PRO A 864 24.08 -27.67 11.54
CA PRO A 864 24.67 -28.55 10.52
C PRO A 864 26.07 -28.10 10.09
N THR A 865 26.28 -26.78 9.91
CA THR A 865 27.59 -26.24 9.55
C THR A 865 28.64 -26.47 10.64
N VAL A 866 28.27 -26.29 11.92
CA VAL A 866 29.17 -26.54 13.05
C VAL A 866 29.54 -28.02 13.16
N GLU A 867 28.55 -28.91 13.09
CA GLU A 867 28.75 -30.35 13.20
C GLU A 867 29.61 -30.87 12.05
N TRP A 868 29.40 -30.37 10.83
CA TRP A 868 30.22 -30.70 9.69
C TRP A 868 31.69 -30.27 9.87
N ILE A 869 31.95 -29.03 10.33
CA ILE A 869 33.32 -28.56 10.60
C ILE A 869 33.98 -29.39 11.72
N LYS A 870 33.24 -29.77 12.76
CA LYS A 870 33.73 -30.69 13.80
C LYS A 870 34.10 -32.06 13.20
N GLY A 871 33.28 -32.57 12.30
CA GLY A 871 33.50 -33.83 11.58
C GLY A 871 34.78 -33.84 10.72
N LEU A 872 35.36 -32.68 10.39
CA LEU A 872 36.65 -32.59 9.72
C LEU A 872 37.86 -32.88 10.65
N GLY A 873 37.63 -33.01 11.96
CA GLY A 873 38.68 -33.27 12.97
C GLY A 873 39.16 -32.02 13.71
N LEU A 874 38.41 -30.91 13.67
CA LEU A 874 38.73 -29.70 14.44
C LEU A 874 38.26 -29.84 15.89
N SER A 875 39.10 -29.47 16.85
CA SER A 875 38.72 -29.34 18.26
C SER A 875 37.74 -28.18 18.48
N GLN A 876 36.97 -28.21 19.58
CA GLN A 876 35.99 -27.16 19.91
C GLN A 876 36.59 -25.75 19.92
N SER A 877 37.83 -25.60 20.40
CA SER A 877 38.54 -24.30 20.41
C SER A 877 38.94 -23.82 19.01
N GLN A 878 39.35 -24.74 18.13
CA GLN A 878 39.62 -24.44 16.73
C GLN A 878 38.35 -24.06 15.98
N VAL A 879 37.25 -24.75 16.23
CA VAL A 879 35.92 -24.42 15.69
C VAL A 879 35.49 -23.02 16.12
N ALA A 880 35.60 -22.69 17.41
CA ALA A 880 35.31 -21.34 17.92
C ALA A 880 36.20 -20.27 17.26
N LYS A 881 37.49 -20.57 17.05
CA LYS A 881 38.44 -19.68 16.36
C LYS A 881 38.07 -19.45 14.89
N VAL A 882 37.65 -20.50 14.19
CA VAL A 882 37.17 -20.42 12.79
C VAL A 882 36.01 -19.41 12.71
N PHE A 883 35.00 -19.54 13.56
CA PHE A 883 33.86 -18.63 13.56
C PHE A 883 34.20 -17.21 14.01
N ALA A 884 35.10 -17.05 14.99
CA ALA A 884 35.52 -15.73 15.43
C ALA A 884 36.33 -14.97 14.35
N THR A 885 37.11 -15.69 13.53
CA THR A 885 37.96 -15.10 12.49
C THR A 885 37.25 -14.92 11.15
N HIS A 886 36.40 -15.89 10.77
CA HIS A 886 35.61 -15.85 9.54
C HIS A 886 34.15 -16.27 9.79
N PRO A 887 33.34 -15.40 10.42
CA PRO A 887 31.93 -15.68 10.71
C PRO A 887 31.06 -16.04 9.50
N ALA A 888 31.44 -15.56 8.29
CA ALA A 888 30.66 -15.75 7.07
C ALA A 888 30.47 -17.22 6.70
N VAL A 889 31.37 -18.11 7.17
CA VAL A 889 31.26 -19.56 6.95
C VAL A 889 29.95 -20.16 7.43
N LEU A 890 29.33 -19.57 8.47
CA LEU A 890 28.04 -20.02 9.01
C LEU A 890 26.86 -19.78 8.06
N GLY A 891 27.04 -18.95 7.04
CA GLY A 891 26.03 -18.68 6.02
C GLY A 891 26.21 -19.47 4.73
N TYR A 892 27.27 -20.27 4.60
CA TYR A 892 27.52 -21.09 3.40
C TYR A 892 26.81 -22.45 3.49
N SER A 893 26.40 -22.99 2.35
CA SER A 893 25.83 -24.33 2.29
C SER A 893 26.94 -25.36 2.46
N VAL A 894 26.74 -26.33 3.35
CA VAL A 894 27.68 -27.45 3.54
C VAL A 894 27.86 -28.21 2.23
N ASP A 895 26.76 -28.62 1.60
CA ASP A 895 26.80 -29.48 0.41
C ASP A 895 27.17 -28.71 -0.87
N ALA A 896 26.68 -27.48 -1.04
CA ALA A 896 26.90 -26.72 -2.27
C ALA A 896 28.21 -25.92 -2.27
N ASN A 897 28.80 -25.61 -1.11
CA ASN A 897 29.98 -24.75 -1.02
C ASN A 897 31.15 -25.40 -0.25
N LEU A 898 30.91 -25.81 1.00
CA LEU A 898 32.01 -26.18 1.91
C LEU A 898 32.63 -27.54 1.56
N LYS A 899 31.79 -28.56 1.36
CA LYS A 899 32.20 -29.93 1.06
C LYS A 899 32.96 -30.06 -0.27
N PRO A 900 32.50 -29.47 -1.40
CA PRO A 900 33.25 -29.48 -2.65
C PRO A 900 34.66 -28.88 -2.51
N THR A 901 34.80 -27.80 -1.73
CA THR A 901 36.10 -27.13 -1.51
C THR A 901 37.07 -28.03 -0.75
N VAL A 902 36.57 -28.78 0.24
CA VAL A 902 37.36 -29.75 1.01
C VAL A 902 37.75 -30.96 0.17
N GLU A 903 36.83 -31.51 -0.61
CA GLU A 903 37.11 -32.63 -1.52
C GLU A 903 38.12 -32.24 -2.60
N TRP A 904 38.00 -31.02 -3.14
CA TRP A 904 38.98 -30.48 -4.07
C TRP A 904 40.39 -30.38 -3.44
N MET A 905 40.51 -29.87 -2.20
CA MET A 905 41.81 -29.85 -1.49
C MET A 905 42.38 -31.25 -1.29
N LYS A 906 41.55 -32.26 -0.98
CA LYS A 906 41.99 -33.66 -0.90
C LYS A 906 42.46 -34.19 -2.25
N GLY A 907 41.74 -33.85 -3.33
CA GLY A 907 42.14 -34.18 -4.71
C GLY A 907 43.47 -33.57 -5.14
N LEU A 908 43.93 -32.49 -4.49
CA LEU A 908 45.27 -31.95 -4.68
C LEU A 908 46.38 -32.74 -3.97
N GLY A 909 46.04 -33.77 -3.20
CA GLY A 909 46.99 -34.58 -2.43
C GLY A 909 47.25 -34.06 -1.01
N LEU A 910 46.38 -33.20 -0.46
CA LEU A 910 46.46 -32.84 0.96
C LEU A 910 45.85 -33.95 1.82
N SER A 911 46.55 -34.35 2.89
CA SER A 911 46.00 -35.28 3.87
C SER A 911 44.86 -34.65 4.70
N GLN A 912 44.02 -35.46 5.35
CA GLN A 912 42.95 -34.95 6.22
C GLN A 912 43.49 -34.02 7.31
N SER A 913 44.66 -34.32 7.90
CA SER A 913 45.30 -33.47 8.91
C SER A 913 45.80 -32.14 8.33
N GLN A 914 46.31 -32.15 7.09
CA GLN A 914 46.69 -30.93 6.39
C GLN A 914 45.46 -30.07 6.08
N VAL A 915 44.38 -30.65 5.56
CA VAL A 915 43.12 -29.92 5.31
C VAL A 915 42.57 -29.29 6.59
N THR A 916 42.55 -30.07 7.68
CA THR A 916 42.13 -29.58 9.01
C THR A 916 42.96 -28.37 9.45
N LYS A 917 44.29 -28.44 9.27
CA LYS A 917 45.20 -27.34 9.57
C LYS A 917 44.96 -26.13 8.68
N VAL A 918 44.73 -26.33 7.38
CA VAL A 918 44.42 -25.26 6.42
C VAL A 918 43.16 -24.52 6.87
N ILE A 919 42.08 -25.22 7.16
CA ILE A 919 40.81 -24.62 7.59
C ILE A 919 40.96 -23.88 8.93
N ALA A 920 41.66 -24.48 9.91
CA ALA A 920 41.85 -23.86 11.22
C ALA A 920 42.75 -22.59 11.18
N THR A 921 43.65 -22.49 10.20
CA THR A 921 44.60 -21.37 10.08
C THR A 921 44.15 -20.31 9.08
N PHE A 922 43.42 -20.70 8.03
CA PHE A 922 42.89 -19.84 7.00
C PHE A 922 41.47 -20.26 6.58
N PRO A 923 40.47 -20.06 7.46
CA PRO A 923 39.07 -20.36 7.14
C PRO A 923 38.50 -19.72 5.87
N PRO A 924 38.91 -18.49 5.44
CA PRO A 924 38.39 -17.87 4.22
C PRO A 924 38.52 -18.72 2.96
N VAL A 925 39.42 -19.71 2.93
CA VAL A 925 39.54 -20.67 1.82
C VAL A 925 38.21 -21.35 1.46
N LEU A 926 37.34 -21.58 2.45
CA LEU A 926 36.04 -22.23 2.27
C LEU A 926 35.01 -21.35 1.53
N GLY A 927 35.28 -20.04 1.42
CA GLY A 927 34.43 -19.11 0.68
C GLY A 927 34.95 -18.78 -0.72
N TYR A 928 36.10 -19.30 -1.12
CA TYR A 928 36.67 -19.07 -2.46
C TYR A 928 36.07 -19.98 -3.51
N SER A 929 35.87 -19.45 -4.72
CA SER A 929 35.39 -20.25 -5.84
C SER A 929 36.49 -21.20 -6.31
N ILE A 930 36.17 -22.48 -6.45
CA ILE A 930 37.11 -23.47 -6.98
C ILE A 930 37.58 -23.07 -8.39
N HIS A 931 36.65 -22.70 -9.27
CA HIS A 931 36.97 -22.42 -10.67
C HIS A 931 37.51 -21.01 -10.92
N ALA A 932 37.03 -20.01 -10.17
CA ALA A 932 37.44 -18.62 -10.40
C ALA A 932 38.66 -18.18 -9.57
N ASN A 933 38.95 -18.87 -8.46
CA ASN A 933 40.04 -18.48 -7.56
C ASN A 933 41.04 -19.62 -7.33
N LEU A 934 40.58 -20.75 -6.77
CA LEU A 934 41.49 -21.76 -6.24
C LEU A 934 42.25 -22.51 -7.33
N LYS A 935 41.55 -22.99 -8.37
CA LYS A 935 42.13 -23.77 -9.48
C LYS A 935 43.12 -22.96 -10.31
N PRO A 936 42.81 -21.73 -10.78
CA PRO A 936 43.77 -20.90 -11.50
C PRO A 936 45.07 -20.66 -10.72
N THR A 937 44.99 -20.33 -9.44
CA THR A 937 46.18 -20.10 -8.61
C THR A 937 47.01 -21.37 -8.45
N VAL A 938 46.37 -22.53 -8.27
CA VAL A 938 47.08 -23.81 -8.17
C VAL A 938 47.74 -24.21 -9.49
N GLU A 939 47.06 -24.04 -10.63
CA GLU A 939 47.62 -24.30 -11.95
C GLU A 939 48.80 -23.38 -12.26
N TRP A 940 48.71 -22.11 -11.88
CA TRP A 940 49.82 -21.18 -11.99
C TRP A 940 51.03 -21.61 -11.14
N VAL A 941 50.82 -22.01 -9.88
CA VAL A 941 51.90 -22.52 -9.01
C VAL A 941 52.51 -23.80 -9.56
N LYS A 942 51.70 -24.71 -10.15
CA LYS A 942 52.20 -25.89 -10.85
C LYS A 942 53.06 -25.52 -12.07
N GLY A 943 52.65 -24.50 -12.83
CA GLY A 943 53.38 -23.97 -13.99
C GLY A 943 54.77 -23.44 -13.66
N LEU A 944 55.11 -23.25 -12.38
CA LEU A 944 56.47 -22.91 -11.94
C LEU A 944 57.45 -24.09 -11.97
N GLY A 945 57.00 -25.30 -12.31
CA GLY A 945 57.81 -26.52 -12.30
C GLY A 945 57.81 -27.26 -10.96
N LEU A 946 56.78 -27.04 -10.13
CA LEU A 946 56.60 -27.73 -8.86
C LEU A 946 55.79 -29.02 -9.04
N SER A 947 56.24 -30.11 -8.42
CA SER A 947 55.46 -31.35 -8.37
C SER A 947 54.16 -31.17 -7.57
N GLN A 948 53.16 -32.04 -7.82
CA GLN A 948 51.89 -32.05 -7.09
C GLN A 948 52.09 -32.07 -5.57
N SER A 949 53.05 -32.87 -5.08
CA SER A 949 53.36 -32.96 -3.65
C SER A 949 53.95 -31.66 -3.07
N GLN A 950 54.76 -30.94 -3.85
CA GLN A 950 55.32 -29.65 -3.45
C GLN A 950 54.24 -28.58 -3.42
N VAL A 951 53.33 -28.58 -4.40
CA VAL A 951 52.17 -27.67 -4.43
C VAL A 951 51.28 -27.90 -3.21
N ALA A 952 50.97 -29.16 -2.87
CA ALA A 952 50.23 -29.49 -1.65
C ALA A 952 50.95 -28.98 -0.37
N LYS A 953 52.28 -29.14 -0.30
CA LYS A 953 53.10 -28.61 0.81
C LYS A 953 53.09 -27.08 0.88
N VAL A 954 53.12 -26.38 -0.26
CA VAL A 954 53.02 -24.91 -0.35
C VAL A 954 51.69 -24.45 0.25
N ILE A 955 50.57 -25.04 -0.20
CA ILE A 955 49.23 -24.71 0.29
C ILE A 955 49.10 -25.02 1.79
N ALA A 956 49.56 -26.18 2.24
CA ALA A 956 49.48 -26.56 3.65
C ALA A 956 50.36 -25.69 4.57
N LYS A 957 51.50 -25.16 4.07
CA LYS A 957 52.39 -24.26 4.82
C LYS A 957 51.91 -22.82 4.82
N HIS A 958 51.34 -22.33 3.71
CA HIS A 958 50.86 -20.96 3.56
C HIS A 958 49.56 -20.92 2.74
N PRO A 959 48.42 -21.29 3.34
CA PRO A 959 47.13 -21.27 2.67
C PRO A 959 46.73 -19.91 2.05
N PRO A 960 47.10 -18.75 2.62
CA PRO A 960 46.77 -17.45 2.02
C PRO A 960 47.27 -17.26 0.58
N VAL A 961 48.22 -18.07 0.10
CA VAL A 961 48.65 -18.07 -1.31
C VAL A 961 47.47 -18.25 -2.27
N LEU A 962 46.42 -18.99 -1.87
CA LEU A 962 45.22 -19.23 -2.66
C LEU A 962 44.31 -17.99 -2.79
N GLY A 963 44.55 -16.96 -1.99
CA GLY A 963 43.81 -15.69 -2.04
C GLY A 963 44.58 -14.55 -2.71
N TYR A 964 45.82 -14.78 -3.13
CA TYR A 964 46.63 -13.75 -3.80
C TYR A 964 46.26 -13.62 -5.28
N SER A 965 46.34 -12.40 -5.80
CA SER A 965 46.16 -12.15 -7.22
C SER A 965 47.37 -12.65 -8.01
N ILE A 966 47.13 -13.39 -9.08
CA ILE A 966 48.20 -13.87 -9.97
C ILE A 966 48.96 -12.67 -10.55
N ASP A 967 48.24 -11.70 -11.11
CA ASP A 967 48.87 -10.58 -11.82
C ASP A 967 49.42 -9.49 -10.89
N ALA A 968 48.78 -9.25 -9.74
CA ALA A 968 49.21 -8.18 -8.84
C ALA A 968 50.21 -8.62 -7.76
N ASN A 969 50.30 -9.93 -7.46
CA ASN A 969 51.15 -10.43 -6.39
C ASN A 969 52.09 -11.54 -6.85
N LEU A 970 51.54 -12.63 -7.38
CA LEU A 970 52.30 -13.86 -7.59
C LEU A 970 53.32 -13.71 -8.72
N LYS A 971 52.88 -13.29 -9.90
CA LYS A 971 53.71 -13.12 -11.10
C LYS A 971 54.81 -12.07 -10.91
N PRO A 972 54.52 -10.84 -10.43
CA PRO A 972 55.58 -9.84 -10.20
C PRO A 972 56.65 -10.31 -9.21
N THR A 973 56.25 -11.02 -8.14
CA THR A 973 57.22 -11.50 -7.14
C THR A 973 58.16 -12.55 -7.73
N VAL A 974 57.65 -13.46 -8.56
CA VAL A 974 58.48 -14.48 -9.22
C VAL A 974 59.38 -13.86 -10.29
N GLU A 975 58.86 -12.92 -11.08
CA GLU A 975 59.67 -12.17 -12.05
C GLU A 975 60.78 -11.36 -11.37
N TRP A 976 60.49 -10.74 -10.23
CA TRP A 976 61.51 -10.07 -9.42
C TRP A 976 62.58 -11.05 -8.94
N ILE A 977 62.22 -12.22 -8.39
CA ILE A 977 63.18 -13.25 -7.96
C ILE A 977 64.07 -13.69 -9.13
N LYS A 978 63.50 -13.88 -10.32
CA LYS A 978 64.27 -14.21 -11.54
C LYS A 978 65.19 -13.08 -11.97
N GLY A 979 64.74 -11.83 -11.88
CA GLY A 979 65.51 -10.63 -12.19
C GLY A 979 66.76 -10.45 -11.32
N LEU A 980 66.85 -11.13 -10.17
CA LEU A 980 68.05 -11.19 -9.34
C LEU A 980 69.13 -12.16 -9.86
N GLY A 981 68.90 -12.83 -10.98
CA GLY A 981 69.80 -13.82 -11.57
C GLY A 981 69.58 -15.26 -11.08
N LEU A 982 68.42 -15.56 -10.46
CA LEU A 982 68.05 -16.91 -10.05
C LEU A 982 67.30 -17.64 -11.17
N SER A 983 67.61 -18.92 -11.38
CA SER A 983 66.92 -19.75 -12.38
C SER A 983 65.47 -20.05 -11.98
N GLN A 984 64.65 -20.50 -12.94
CA GLN A 984 63.28 -20.96 -12.68
C GLN A 984 63.22 -22.03 -11.57
N SER A 985 64.14 -22.99 -11.57
CA SER A 985 64.18 -24.06 -10.58
C SER A 985 64.58 -23.54 -9.19
N GLN A 986 65.47 -22.55 -9.11
CA GLN A 986 65.84 -21.89 -7.85
C GLN A 986 64.67 -21.06 -7.31
N ALA A 987 63.96 -20.31 -8.16
CA ALA A 987 62.77 -19.56 -7.77
C ALA A 987 61.65 -20.50 -7.28
N ALA A 988 61.41 -21.62 -7.97
CA ALA A 988 60.47 -22.64 -7.54
C ALA A 988 60.86 -23.24 -6.18
N LYS A 989 62.16 -23.52 -5.95
CA LYS A 989 62.67 -24.01 -4.66
C LYS A 989 62.46 -23.01 -3.52
N VAL A 990 62.64 -21.70 -3.78
CA VAL A 990 62.34 -20.64 -2.81
C VAL A 990 60.88 -20.67 -2.41
N ILE A 991 59.97 -20.76 -3.38
CA ILE A 991 58.52 -20.80 -3.13
C ILE A 991 58.11 -22.07 -2.39
N ALA A 992 58.64 -23.23 -2.77
CA ALA A 992 58.35 -24.51 -2.10
C ALA A 992 58.81 -24.53 -0.64
N THR A 993 59.93 -23.87 -0.34
CA THR A 993 60.51 -23.84 1.02
C THR A 993 59.89 -22.74 1.88
N HIS A 994 59.63 -21.56 1.30
CA HIS A 994 59.10 -20.38 1.99
C HIS A 994 58.03 -19.65 1.16
N PRO A 995 56.83 -20.23 1.03
CA PRO A 995 55.76 -19.69 0.18
C PRO A 995 55.23 -18.32 0.64
N GLN A 996 55.51 -17.91 1.89
CA GLN A 996 55.18 -16.58 2.39
C GLN A 996 55.85 -15.45 1.59
N VAL A 997 56.95 -15.74 0.88
CA VAL A 997 57.66 -14.76 0.04
C VAL A 997 56.73 -14.11 -0.99
N LEU A 998 55.74 -14.86 -1.50
CA LEU A 998 54.76 -14.39 -2.49
C LEU A 998 53.75 -13.38 -1.93
N GLY A 999 53.68 -13.26 -0.60
CA GLY A 999 52.82 -12.29 0.09
C GLY A 999 53.55 -11.03 0.55
N TYR A 1000 54.87 -10.94 0.36
CA TYR A 1000 55.63 -9.76 0.75
C TYR A 1000 55.61 -8.71 -0.35
N SER A 1001 55.47 -7.44 0.04
CA SER A 1001 55.64 -6.32 -0.89
C SER A 1001 57.06 -6.32 -1.46
N ILE A 1002 57.18 -6.20 -2.78
CA ILE A 1002 58.47 -6.12 -3.46
C ILE A 1002 59.20 -4.85 -2.98
N ASP A 1003 58.59 -3.68 -3.13
CA ASP A 1003 59.26 -2.41 -2.83
C ASP A 1003 59.41 -2.16 -1.33
N ALA A 1004 58.35 -2.37 -0.53
CA ALA A 1004 58.38 -2.01 0.89
C ALA A 1004 59.10 -3.05 1.77
N ASN A 1005 59.42 -4.23 1.25
CA ASN A 1005 59.99 -5.31 2.06
C ASN A 1005 61.13 -6.03 1.36
N LEU A 1006 60.88 -6.71 0.24
CA LEU A 1006 61.86 -7.59 -0.38
C LEU A 1006 63.08 -6.81 -0.90
N LYS A 1007 62.85 -5.75 -1.68
CA LYS A 1007 63.88 -4.89 -2.28
C LYS A 1007 64.70 -4.17 -1.23
N VAL A 1008 64.05 -3.51 -0.26
CA VAL A 1008 64.73 -2.80 0.84
C VAL A 1008 65.64 -3.74 1.65
N LYS A 1009 65.18 -4.96 1.97
CA LYS A 1009 66.02 -5.94 2.68
C LYS A 1009 67.12 -6.51 1.78
N PHE A 1010 66.85 -6.70 0.50
CA PHE A 1010 67.86 -7.15 -0.45
C PHE A 1010 68.98 -6.11 -0.60
N ASP A 1011 68.63 -4.82 -0.72
CA ASP A 1011 69.58 -3.71 -0.75
C ASP A 1011 70.40 -3.59 0.53
N LEU A 1012 69.78 -3.79 1.70
CA LEU A 1012 70.50 -3.87 2.97
C LEU A 1012 71.52 -5.01 2.97
N VAL A 1013 71.14 -6.21 2.55
CA VAL A 1013 72.06 -7.37 2.49
C VAL A 1013 73.19 -7.11 1.49
N ARG A 1014 72.90 -6.41 0.37
CA ARG A 1014 73.89 -6.03 -0.65
C ARG A 1014 74.96 -5.07 -0.14
N LYS A 1015 74.72 -4.36 0.98
CA LYS A 1015 75.77 -3.55 1.63
C LYS A 1015 76.88 -4.41 2.26
N PHE A 1016 76.60 -5.69 2.55
CA PHE A 1016 77.53 -6.61 3.22
C PHE A 1016 77.93 -7.83 2.36
N PHE A 1017 77.19 -8.11 1.28
CA PHE A 1017 77.41 -9.24 0.39
C PHE A 1017 77.34 -8.78 -1.08
N THR A 1018 78.06 -9.46 -1.98
CA THR A 1018 77.93 -9.21 -3.43
C THR A 1018 76.50 -9.52 -3.92
N HIS A 1019 76.10 -8.96 -5.06
CA HIS A 1019 74.77 -9.20 -5.63
C HIS A 1019 74.47 -10.70 -5.78
N ALA A 1020 75.41 -11.47 -6.34
CA ALA A 1020 75.29 -12.91 -6.49
C ALA A 1020 75.19 -13.65 -5.14
N ALA A 1021 75.97 -13.23 -4.13
CA ALA A 1021 75.90 -13.82 -2.80
C ALA A 1021 74.56 -13.50 -2.08
N ALA A 1022 74.02 -12.29 -2.25
CA ALA A 1022 72.71 -11.90 -1.73
C ALA A 1022 71.56 -12.69 -2.40
N ALA A 1023 71.61 -12.87 -3.72
CA ALA A 1023 70.67 -13.72 -4.46
C ALA A 1023 70.78 -15.20 -4.02
N ALA A 1024 72.00 -15.71 -3.82
CA ALA A 1024 72.22 -17.06 -3.30
C ALA A 1024 71.70 -17.23 -1.86
N LEU A 1025 71.78 -16.20 -1.01
CA LEU A 1025 71.20 -16.21 0.33
C LEU A 1025 69.67 -16.28 0.29
N LEU A 1026 69.03 -15.59 -0.66
CA LEU A 1026 67.58 -15.71 -0.87
C LEU A 1026 67.19 -17.13 -1.28
N ALA A 1027 67.98 -17.77 -2.15
CA ALA A 1027 67.75 -19.14 -2.57
C ALA A 1027 67.97 -20.18 -1.47
N LYS A 1028 69.05 -20.03 -0.67
CA LYS A 1028 69.44 -20.99 0.38
C LYS A 1028 68.67 -20.82 1.68
N ALA A 1029 68.36 -19.57 2.06
CA ALA A 1029 67.74 -19.24 3.34
C ALA A 1029 66.65 -18.15 3.20
N PRO A 1030 65.58 -18.40 2.43
CA PRO A 1030 64.56 -17.40 2.12
C PRO A 1030 63.84 -16.86 3.36
N ARG A 1031 63.82 -17.62 4.47
CA ARG A 1031 63.28 -17.19 5.76
C ARG A 1031 63.96 -15.94 6.32
N LEU A 1032 65.19 -15.62 5.90
CA LEU A 1032 65.87 -14.37 6.28
C LEU A 1032 65.03 -13.13 5.97
N TRP A 1033 64.28 -13.14 4.86
CA TRP A 1033 63.43 -12.03 4.44
C TRP A 1033 62.14 -11.91 5.26
N SER A 1034 61.78 -12.92 6.07
CA SER A 1034 60.62 -12.84 6.97
C SER A 1034 60.88 -12.06 8.26
N TYR A 1035 62.14 -11.87 8.66
CA TYR A 1035 62.49 -11.14 9.88
C TYR A 1035 62.28 -9.62 9.72
N ARG A 1036 62.10 -8.92 10.84
CA ARG A 1036 62.01 -7.44 10.84
C ARG A 1036 63.31 -6.82 10.31
N TYR A 1037 63.19 -5.74 9.56
CA TYR A 1037 64.33 -5.01 8.97
C TYR A 1037 65.38 -4.65 10.04
N SER A 1038 64.97 -3.99 11.13
CA SER A 1038 65.87 -3.58 12.22
C SER A 1038 66.64 -4.74 12.86
N ARG A 1039 66.02 -5.92 12.95
CA ARG A 1039 66.69 -7.13 13.46
C ARG A 1039 67.78 -7.60 12.49
N LEU A 1040 67.47 -7.59 11.19
CA LEU A 1040 68.41 -8.01 10.15
C LEU A 1040 69.59 -7.03 10.06
N GLU A 1041 69.32 -5.72 10.06
CA GLU A 1041 70.30 -4.65 10.01
C GLU A 1041 71.27 -4.70 11.21
N HIS A 1042 70.73 -4.72 12.42
CA HIS A 1042 71.55 -4.77 13.63
C HIS A 1042 72.46 -6.01 13.65
N ARG A 1043 71.93 -7.19 13.27
CA ARG A 1043 72.72 -8.43 13.27
C ARG A 1043 73.74 -8.48 12.14
N LEU A 1044 73.44 -7.90 10.98
CA LEU A 1044 74.41 -7.75 9.91
C LEU A 1044 75.58 -6.85 10.36
N HIS A 1045 75.30 -5.69 10.97
CA HIS A 1045 76.34 -4.81 11.47
C HIS A 1045 77.23 -5.47 12.54
N VAL A 1046 76.61 -6.13 13.53
CA VAL A 1046 77.36 -6.81 14.61
C VAL A 1046 78.20 -7.96 14.07
N LEU A 1047 77.68 -8.77 13.14
CA LEU A 1047 78.47 -9.86 12.55
C LEU A 1047 79.56 -9.34 11.62
N SER A 1048 79.31 -8.21 10.94
CA SER A 1048 80.30 -7.56 10.08
C SER A 1048 81.48 -7.02 10.88
N SER A 1049 81.23 -6.33 12.00
CA SER A 1049 82.30 -5.81 12.86
C SER A 1049 83.15 -6.90 13.52
N GLN A 1050 82.63 -8.13 13.55
CA GLN A 1050 83.31 -9.31 14.09
C GLN A 1050 83.90 -10.23 13.01
N GLY A 1051 83.72 -9.93 11.72
CA GLY A 1051 84.18 -10.79 10.63
C GLY A 1051 83.44 -12.14 10.52
N GLN A 1052 82.22 -12.26 11.06
CA GLN A 1052 81.46 -13.52 11.17
C GLN A 1052 80.18 -13.55 10.32
N LEU A 1053 80.15 -12.84 9.18
CA LEU A 1053 78.97 -12.76 8.30
C LEU A 1053 78.47 -14.14 7.82
N SER A 1054 79.33 -15.16 7.76
CA SER A 1054 78.94 -16.54 7.42
C SER A 1054 77.93 -17.17 8.40
N LYS A 1055 77.86 -16.67 9.64
CA LYS A 1055 76.95 -17.17 10.69
C LYS A 1055 75.57 -16.48 10.69
N LEU A 1056 75.29 -15.62 9.71
CA LEU A 1056 74.06 -14.80 9.66
C LEU A 1056 72.77 -15.62 9.79
N THR A 1057 72.65 -16.75 9.10
CA THR A 1057 71.44 -17.60 9.13
C THR A 1057 71.15 -18.13 10.54
N GLY A 1058 72.18 -18.67 11.21
CA GLY A 1058 72.10 -19.14 12.58
C GLY A 1058 71.83 -18.00 13.56
N ALA A 1059 72.55 -16.88 13.41
CA ALA A 1059 72.35 -15.70 14.22
C ALA A 1059 70.92 -15.17 14.14
N MET A 1060 70.32 -15.09 12.95
CA MET A 1060 68.94 -14.63 12.75
C MET A 1060 67.90 -15.52 13.45
N ALA A 1061 68.15 -16.82 13.58
CA ALA A 1061 67.28 -17.77 14.27
C ALA A 1061 67.30 -17.62 15.81
N LEU A 1062 68.39 -17.13 16.40
CA LEU A 1062 68.50 -16.94 17.85
C LEU A 1062 67.54 -15.84 18.36
N ARG A 1063 67.02 -15.98 19.58
CA ARG A 1063 66.33 -14.88 20.30
C ARG A 1063 67.29 -13.72 20.58
N THR A 1064 66.75 -12.52 20.86
CA THR A 1064 67.56 -11.29 20.99
C THR A 1064 68.53 -11.38 22.17
N ASP A 1065 68.07 -11.91 23.29
CA ASP A 1065 68.84 -12.14 24.52
C ASP A 1065 69.96 -13.17 24.32
N ALA A 1066 69.66 -14.28 23.64
CA ALA A 1066 70.64 -15.33 23.35
C ALA A 1066 71.75 -14.83 22.40
N PHE A 1067 71.39 -14.00 21.41
CA PHE A 1067 72.37 -13.34 20.54
C PHE A 1067 73.24 -12.33 21.31
N GLY A 1068 72.63 -11.51 22.18
CA GLY A 1068 73.38 -10.55 23.02
C GLY A 1068 74.37 -11.23 23.96
N ARG A 1069 73.98 -12.33 24.62
CA ARG A 1069 74.90 -13.12 25.48
C ARG A 1069 76.08 -13.68 24.70
N SER A 1070 75.86 -14.16 23.48
CA SER A 1070 76.96 -14.68 22.62
C SER A 1070 77.95 -13.59 22.23
N VAL A 1071 77.46 -12.36 21.97
CA VAL A 1071 78.29 -11.20 21.63
C VAL A 1071 79.08 -10.71 22.85
N GLN A 1072 78.44 -10.63 24.02
CA GLN A 1072 79.08 -10.21 25.27
C GLN A 1072 80.22 -11.15 25.69
N LYS A 1073 80.01 -12.47 25.55
CA LYS A 1073 81.03 -13.48 25.88
C LYS A 1073 82.31 -13.26 25.06
N GLN A 1074 82.18 -13.05 23.75
CA GLN A 1074 83.33 -12.79 22.87
C GLN A 1074 84.02 -11.45 23.15
N ALA A 1075 83.28 -10.41 23.57
CA ALA A 1075 83.87 -9.12 23.93
C ALA A 1075 84.70 -9.21 25.22
N ASN A 1076 84.20 -9.93 26.24
CA ASN A 1076 84.90 -10.09 27.51
C ASN A 1076 86.19 -10.91 27.38
N GLU A 1077 86.22 -11.92 26.51
CA GLU A 1077 87.43 -12.73 26.25
C GLU A 1077 88.58 -11.89 25.67
N ARG A 1078 88.30 -10.86 24.85
CA ARG A 1078 89.32 -9.97 24.26
C ARG A 1078 89.85 -8.89 25.22
N LEU A 1079 89.07 -8.51 26.23
CA LEU A 1079 89.46 -7.49 27.22
C LEU A 1079 90.47 -8.02 28.26
N MET A 1080 90.61 -9.34 28.40
CA MET A 1080 91.50 -9.96 29.39
C MET A 1080 92.97 -10.08 28.92
N GLU A 1081 93.31 -9.71 27.68
CA GLU A 1081 94.65 -9.98 27.09
C GLU A 1081 95.66 -8.80 27.11
N VAL A 1082 95.31 -7.57 27.55
CA VAL A 1082 96.21 -6.39 27.42
C VAL A 1082 96.74 -5.87 28.77
N LYS A 1083 98.08 -5.76 28.94
CA LYS A 1083 98.79 -5.15 30.10
C LYS A 1083 98.82 -3.61 29.99
N PRO A 1084 98.45 -2.82 31.02
CA PRO A 1084 98.65 -1.36 31.05
C PRO A 1084 100.14 -0.95 31.17
N LEU A 1085 100.52 0.20 30.61
CA LEU A 1085 101.89 0.77 30.66
C LEU A 1085 102.19 1.35 32.06
N MET A 1086 103.35 1.03 32.63
CA MET A 1086 103.83 1.60 33.90
C MET A 1086 104.77 2.78 33.68
N VAL A 1087 104.93 3.65 34.68
CA VAL A 1087 105.88 4.79 34.64
C VAL A 1087 107.30 4.33 34.33
N THR A 1088 107.72 3.15 34.83
CA THR A 1088 109.00 2.51 34.53
C THR A 1088 109.12 2.00 33.08
N ASP A 1089 108.01 1.78 32.39
CA ASP A 1089 107.96 1.37 30.99
C ASP A 1089 108.15 2.57 30.03
N VAL A 1090 108.13 3.81 30.54
CA VAL A 1090 108.29 5.05 29.77
C VAL A 1090 109.74 5.52 29.77
N LYS A 1091 110.53 5.04 28.80
CA LYS A 1091 111.97 5.35 28.66
C LYS A 1091 112.30 6.85 28.62
N ALA A 1092 111.37 7.71 28.17
CA ALA A 1092 111.57 9.16 28.07
C ALA A 1092 111.76 9.85 29.43
N LEU A 1093 111.25 9.27 30.53
CA LEU A 1093 111.39 9.85 31.87
C LEU A 1093 112.83 9.80 32.40
N GLY A 1094 113.68 8.90 31.87
CA GLY A 1094 115.11 8.82 32.22
C GLY A 1094 115.96 9.98 31.69
N VAL A 1095 115.42 10.80 30.78
CA VAL A 1095 116.11 11.97 30.17
C VAL A 1095 115.94 13.24 31.02
N LEU A 1096 115.01 13.23 31.98
CA LEU A 1096 114.72 14.38 32.85
C LEU A 1096 115.79 14.56 33.94
N SER A 1097 116.13 15.80 34.28
CA SER A 1097 117.05 16.14 35.38
C SER A 1097 116.52 15.61 36.73
N ALA A 1098 117.40 15.43 37.71
CA ALA A 1098 117.00 14.95 39.04
C ALA A 1098 115.93 15.85 39.69
N ASP A 1099 116.04 17.17 39.49
CA ASP A 1099 115.08 18.14 40.02
C ASP A 1099 113.70 18.00 39.36
N VAL A 1100 113.65 17.86 38.03
CA VAL A 1100 112.38 17.72 37.29
C VAL A 1100 111.73 16.37 37.54
N ARG A 1101 112.51 15.29 37.71
CA ARG A 1101 111.98 13.99 38.12
C ARG A 1101 111.40 14.04 39.53
N SER A 1102 112.05 14.77 40.44
CA SER A 1102 111.55 14.97 41.79
C SER A 1102 110.25 15.77 41.82
N GLU A 1103 110.14 16.82 40.99
CA GLU A 1103 108.91 17.62 40.86
C GLU A 1103 107.77 16.82 40.22
N LEU A 1104 108.05 16.03 39.18
CA LEU A 1104 107.06 15.16 38.55
C LEU A 1104 106.57 14.07 39.52
N GLN A 1105 107.48 13.45 40.26
CA GLN A 1105 107.12 12.44 41.26
C GLN A 1105 106.28 13.05 42.40
N PHE A 1106 106.62 14.28 42.81
CA PHE A 1106 105.82 15.06 43.77
C PHE A 1106 104.40 15.28 43.26
N GLU A 1107 104.22 15.83 42.05
CA GLU A 1107 102.90 16.07 41.45
C GLU A 1107 102.07 14.79 41.26
N LEU A 1108 102.71 13.67 40.89
CA LEU A 1108 102.02 12.39 40.71
C LEU A 1108 101.58 11.75 42.04
N CYS A 1109 102.34 11.95 43.11
CA CYS A 1109 102.06 11.32 44.42
C CYS A 1109 101.16 12.18 45.31
N GLN A 1110 101.22 13.51 45.16
CA GLN A 1110 100.51 14.49 46.00
C GLN A 1110 99.00 14.20 46.14
N PRO A 1111 98.24 13.87 45.09
CA PRO A 1111 96.80 13.58 45.23
C PRO A 1111 96.44 12.36 46.09
N TYR A 1112 97.38 11.44 46.30
CA TYR A 1112 97.16 10.21 47.06
C TYR A 1112 97.55 10.38 48.53
N LEU A 1113 98.72 10.95 48.80
CA LEU A 1113 99.20 11.16 50.18
C LEU A 1113 98.37 12.19 50.93
N MET A 1114 97.92 13.24 50.23
CA MET A 1114 97.09 14.31 50.83
C MET A 1114 95.73 13.83 51.34
N ARG A 1115 95.33 12.59 51.06
CA ARG A 1115 94.12 11.97 51.63
C ARG A 1115 94.31 11.64 53.12
N ASN A 1116 95.54 11.39 53.57
CA ASN A 1116 95.84 11.09 54.96
C ASN A 1116 96.18 12.35 55.75
N GLY A 1117 95.67 12.43 56.98
CA GLY A 1117 95.83 13.61 57.85
C GLY A 1117 97.29 13.92 58.21
N PHE A 1118 98.14 12.90 58.40
CA PHE A 1118 99.55 13.08 58.74
C PHE A 1118 100.30 13.83 57.64
N TYR A 1119 100.15 13.40 56.38
CA TYR A 1119 100.86 14.05 55.27
C TYR A 1119 100.34 15.46 54.98
N ARG A 1120 99.08 15.76 55.29
CA ARG A 1120 98.56 17.15 55.23
C ARG A 1120 99.25 18.04 56.27
N VAL A 1121 99.41 17.54 57.50
CA VAL A 1121 100.16 18.26 58.54
C VAL A 1121 101.62 18.42 58.11
N CYS A 1122 102.26 17.35 57.62
CA CYS A 1122 103.62 17.40 57.10
C CYS A 1122 103.79 18.43 55.98
N GLN A 1123 102.83 18.58 55.07
CA GLN A 1123 102.88 19.60 54.02
C GLN A 1123 102.92 21.03 54.58
N HIS A 1124 102.18 21.29 55.66
CA HIS A 1124 102.09 22.62 56.25
C HIS A 1124 103.24 22.95 57.21
N VAL A 1125 103.76 21.94 57.91
CA VAL A 1125 104.80 22.10 58.93
C VAL A 1125 106.20 22.01 58.31
N GLU A 1126 106.49 20.93 57.56
CA GLU A 1126 107.79 20.69 56.93
C GLU A 1126 107.63 20.12 55.50
N PRO A 1127 107.39 20.99 54.49
CA PRO A 1127 107.20 20.57 53.11
C PRO A 1127 108.41 19.80 52.52
N SER A 1128 109.63 20.08 53.02
CA SER A 1128 110.87 19.40 52.62
C SER A 1128 110.83 17.91 52.96
N VAL A 1129 110.37 17.55 54.16
CA VAL A 1129 110.19 16.15 54.61
C VAL A 1129 109.16 15.45 53.74
N LEU A 1130 108.03 16.10 53.44
CA LEU A 1130 107.01 15.52 52.57
C LEU A 1130 107.54 15.27 51.15
N LYS A 1131 108.33 16.20 50.61
CA LYS A 1131 108.95 16.05 49.29
C LYS A 1131 109.92 14.88 49.27
N ALA A 1132 110.74 14.72 50.32
CA ALA A 1132 111.63 13.56 50.45
C ALA A 1132 110.85 12.24 50.51
N ILE A 1133 109.75 12.17 51.27
CA ILE A 1133 108.88 10.98 51.32
C ILE A 1133 108.31 10.63 49.94
N MET A 1134 107.80 11.61 49.20
CA MET A 1134 107.20 11.38 47.88
C MET A 1134 108.22 10.88 46.86
N VAL A 1135 109.45 11.40 46.93
CA VAL A 1135 110.52 11.07 45.97
C VAL A 1135 111.20 9.76 46.33
N GLU A 1136 111.47 9.49 47.60
CA GLU A 1136 112.34 8.38 48.01
C GLU A 1136 111.58 7.13 48.46
N CYS A 1137 110.35 7.28 48.96
CA CYS A 1137 109.61 6.18 49.58
C CYS A 1137 108.56 5.54 48.66
N ILE A 1138 108.10 6.21 47.61
CA ILE A 1138 106.93 5.77 46.83
C ILE A 1138 107.30 5.17 45.48
N ASN A 1139 106.74 3.99 45.17
CA ASN A 1139 106.82 3.36 43.85
C ASN A 1139 105.45 2.97 43.30
N PHE A 1140 105.20 3.16 42.01
CA PHE A 1140 103.98 2.66 41.34
C PHE A 1140 104.14 1.19 40.95
N THR A 1141 103.17 0.36 41.32
CA THR A 1141 103.17 -1.10 41.15
C THR A 1141 101.85 -1.57 40.54
N PHE A 1142 101.91 -2.65 39.76
CA PHE A 1142 100.73 -3.21 39.09
C PHE A 1142 100.65 -4.70 39.35
N TYR A 1143 99.46 -5.14 39.69
CA TYR A 1143 99.12 -6.52 40.02
C TYR A 1143 98.17 -7.07 38.98
N ARG A 1144 98.46 -8.29 38.50
CA ARG A 1144 97.57 -9.01 37.57
C ARG A 1144 96.38 -9.60 38.33
N ALA A 1145 95.33 -9.96 37.59
CA ALA A 1145 94.22 -10.70 38.16
C ALA A 1145 94.70 -12.01 38.81
N GLY A 1146 94.37 -12.21 40.09
CA GLY A 1146 94.78 -13.33 40.92
C GLY A 1146 96.08 -13.12 41.70
N GLU A 1147 96.84 -12.06 41.43
CA GLU A 1147 98.11 -11.80 42.11
C GLU A 1147 97.89 -11.19 43.51
N ALA A 1148 98.67 -11.64 44.50
CA ALA A 1148 98.62 -11.13 45.87
C ALA A 1148 99.63 -9.98 46.04
N ALA A 1149 99.17 -8.85 46.58
CA ALA A 1149 100.04 -7.73 46.92
C ALA A 1149 100.88 -8.00 48.17
N PHE A 1150 100.28 -8.68 49.14
CA PHE A 1150 100.94 -9.25 50.31
C PHE A 1150 100.07 -10.33 50.94
N GLU A 1151 100.70 -11.19 51.75
CA GLU A 1151 100.05 -12.32 52.41
C GLU A 1151 100.06 -12.18 53.94
N ALA A 1152 99.09 -12.82 54.58
CA ALA A 1152 98.97 -12.80 56.04
C ALA A 1152 100.19 -13.44 56.73
N GLY A 1153 100.75 -12.77 57.74
CA GLY A 1153 101.90 -13.22 58.53
C GLY A 1153 103.26 -12.75 58.00
N GLN A 1154 103.30 -12.05 56.86
CA GLN A 1154 104.53 -11.39 56.40
C GLN A 1154 104.73 -10.06 57.14
N THR A 1155 105.96 -9.77 57.53
CA THR A 1155 106.32 -8.46 58.10
C THR A 1155 106.07 -7.34 57.10
N ALA A 1156 105.34 -6.32 57.54
CA ALA A 1156 104.86 -5.26 56.69
C ALA A 1156 105.99 -4.28 56.33
N LYS A 1157 106.64 -4.55 55.19
CA LYS A 1157 107.68 -3.67 54.63
C LYS A 1157 107.11 -2.49 53.84
N SER A 1158 105.80 -2.48 53.60
CA SER A 1158 105.18 -1.44 52.76
C SER A 1158 103.73 -1.17 53.14
N ALA A 1159 103.33 0.09 52.99
CA ALA A 1159 101.93 0.52 52.99
C ALA A 1159 101.49 0.84 51.55
N PHE A 1160 100.20 0.82 51.28
CA PHE A 1160 99.71 0.97 49.91
C PHE A 1160 98.54 1.94 49.76
N PHE A 1161 98.56 2.67 48.64
CA PHE A 1161 97.43 3.45 48.14
C PHE A 1161 96.91 2.85 46.83
N ILE A 1162 95.59 2.78 46.65
CA ILE A 1162 95.00 2.28 45.41
C ILE A 1162 94.89 3.43 44.40
N GLU A 1163 95.61 3.34 43.29
CA GLU A 1163 95.47 4.26 42.15
C GLU A 1163 94.24 3.89 41.32
N ARG A 1164 94.17 2.62 40.89
CA ARG A 1164 93.12 2.15 39.99
C ARG A 1164 92.81 0.68 40.22
N GLY A 1165 91.52 0.36 40.18
CA GLY A 1165 91.02 -1.01 40.33
C GLY A 1165 90.42 -1.29 41.70
N THR A 1166 90.13 -2.56 41.94
CA THR A 1166 89.55 -3.05 43.20
C THR A 1166 90.33 -4.25 43.69
N LEU A 1167 90.60 -4.28 44.98
CA LEU A 1167 91.33 -5.35 45.68
C LEU A 1167 90.41 -6.05 46.66
N GLU A 1168 90.66 -7.33 46.92
CA GLU A 1168 90.01 -8.09 47.98
C GLU A 1168 91.01 -8.34 49.11
N TYR A 1169 90.71 -7.76 50.26
CA TYR A 1169 91.42 -8.00 51.51
C TYR A 1169 90.66 -9.03 52.35
N GLN A 1170 91.36 -10.07 52.79
CA GLN A 1170 90.79 -11.12 53.63
C GLN A 1170 91.70 -11.40 54.83
N GLN A 1171 91.21 -11.08 56.03
CA GLN A 1171 91.93 -11.39 57.26
C GLN A 1171 92.02 -12.90 57.49
N ASN A 1172 93.20 -13.36 57.89
CA ASN A 1172 93.47 -14.76 58.17
C ASN A 1172 93.23 -15.05 59.65
N ARG A 1173 92.49 -16.13 59.95
CA ARG A 1173 92.15 -16.52 61.34
C ARG A 1173 93.38 -16.81 62.21
N ARG A 1174 94.52 -17.16 61.61
CA ARG A 1174 95.76 -17.43 62.35
C ARG A 1174 96.47 -16.16 62.84
N THR A 1175 96.20 -15.01 62.21
CA THR A 1175 96.88 -13.73 62.50
C THR A 1175 95.92 -12.61 62.94
N SER A 1176 94.60 -12.84 62.89
CA SER A 1176 93.57 -11.93 63.42
C SER A 1176 92.41 -12.70 64.07
N LYS A 1177 91.93 -12.22 65.21
CA LYS A 1177 90.73 -12.75 65.91
C LYS A 1177 89.41 -12.45 65.17
N VAL A 1178 89.44 -11.57 64.16
CA VAL A 1178 88.25 -11.14 63.38
C VAL A 1178 88.34 -11.67 61.96
N LYS A 1179 87.26 -12.28 61.45
CA LYS A 1179 87.17 -12.68 60.03
C LYS A 1179 86.46 -11.58 59.23
N ARG A 1180 87.24 -10.64 58.71
CA ARG A 1180 86.72 -9.58 57.83
C ARG A 1180 87.18 -9.80 56.39
N LYS A 1181 86.22 -9.80 55.46
CA LYS A 1181 86.49 -9.73 54.02
C LYS A 1181 86.02 -8.38 53.52
N LEU A 1182 86.91 -7.63 52.90
CA LEU A 1182 86.68 -6.28 52.42
C LEU A 1182 87.06 -6.19 50.95
N ARG A 1183 86.26 -5.46 50.17
CA ARG A 1183 86.64 -5.04 48.83
C ARG A 1183 87.01 -3.56 48.89
N VAL A 1184 88.26 -3.25 48.56
CA VAL A 1184 88.84 -1.91 48.67
C VAL A 1184 89.08 -1.38 47.26
N GLY A 1185 88.68 -0.15 46.96
CA GLY A 1185 88.87 0.47 45.65
C GLY A 1185 89.46 1.86 45.74
N ALA A 1186 89.81 2.45 44.59
CA ALA A 1186 90.49 3.75 44.48
C ALA A 1186 89.76 4.96 45.12
N HIS A 1187 88.45 4.83 45.37
CA HIS A 1187 87.63 5.88 46.03
C HIS A 1187 87.70 5.84 47.56
N ASN A 1188 88.33 4.83 48.16
CA ASN A 1188 88.46 4.75 49.61
C ASN A 1188 89.67 5.60 50.03
N GLU A 1189 89.50 6.56 50.94
CA GLU A 1189 90.58 7.42 51.48
C GLU A 1189 91.53 6.69 52.44
N ILE A 1190 91.62 5.36 52.35
CA ILE A 1190 92.23 4.49 53.36
C ILE A 1190 93.60 4.02 52.88
N ILE A 1191 94.64 4.19 53.71
CA ILE A 1191 95.96 3.57 53.50
C ILE A 1191 95.86 2.11 53.92
N ILE A 1192 96.24 1.20 53.02
CA ILE A 1192 96.30 -0.22 53.35
C ILE A 1192 97.60 -0.49 54.10
N ALA A 1193 97.47 -1.13 55.26
CA ALA A 1193 98.56 -1.39 56.20
C ALA A 1193 99.22 -0.11 56.75
N GLU A 1194 98.42 0.92 57.02
CA GLU A 1194 98.89 2.18 57.64
C GLU A 1194 99.65 1.98 58.94
N ALA A 1195 99.22 1.04 59.78
CA ALA A 1195 99.89 0.74 61.05
C ALA A 1195 101.39 0.43 60.88
N ALA A 1196 101.79 -0.12 59.74
CA ALA A 1196 103.18 -0.40 59.43
C ALA A 1196 104.06 0.85 59.35
N LEU A 1197 103.48 2.03 59.09
CA LEU A 1197 104.22 3.30 59.01
C LEU A 1197 104.64 3.84 60.37
N TRP A 1198 103.95 3.43 61.44
CA TRP A 1198 104.10 4.01 62.77
C TRP A 1198 104.66 3.01 63.78
N THR A 1199 104.43 1.71 63.59
CA THR A 1199 104.90 0.64 64.48
C THR A 1199 105.32 -0.61 63.72
N PHE A 1200 106.07 -1.49 64.38
CA PHE A 1200 106.34 -2.82 63.86
C PHE A 1200 105.01 -3.56 63.67
N TRP A 1201 104.77 -4.06 62.46
CA TRP A 1201 103.48 -4.64 62.08
C TRP A 1201 103.69 -5.83 61.13
N ASP A 1202 102.97 -6.92 61.36
CA ASP A 1202 102.82 -8.02 60.40
C ASP A 1202 101.46 -7.92 59.72
N TYR A 1203 101.38 -8.23 58.42
CA TYR A 1203 100.09 -8.19 57.73
C TYR A 1203 99.13 -9.23 58.31
N VAL A 1204 98.01 -8.78 58.87
CA VAL A 1204 97.01 -9.66 59.50
C VAL A 1204 96.02 -10.32 58.51
N GLY A 1205 96.25 -10.16 57.21
CA GLY A 1205 95.38 -10.65 56.14
C GLY A 1205 96.07 -10.63 54.77
N THR A 1206 95.48 -11.31 53.79
CA THR A 1206 95.98 -11.36 52.42
C THR A 1206 95.23 -10.35 51.55
N LEU A 1207 95.96 -9.56 50.77
CA LEU A 1207 95.40 -8.63 49.79
C LEU A 1207 95.62 -9.18 48.38
N THR A 1208 94.55 -9.44 47.64
CA THR A 1208 94.60 -9.98 46.28
C THR A 1208 93.90 -9.07 45.28
N ALA A 1209 94.42 -9.03 44.05
CA ALA A 1209 93.81 -8.30 42.95
C ALA A 1209 92.86 -9.21 42.16
N PRO A 1210 91.52 -9.17 42.33
CA PRO A 1210 90.60 -10.00 41.56
C PRO A 1210 90.59 -9.64 40.06
N ASN A 1211 90.91 -8.39 39.73
CA ASN A 1211 91.12 -7.86 38.38
C ASN A 1211 92.45 -7.09 38.39
N PRO A 1212 93.06 -6.81 37.23
CA PRO A 1212 94.31 -6.08 37.21
C PRO A 1212 94.17 -4.69 37.86
N ALA A 1213 95.09 -4.36 38.77
CA ALA A 1213 95.02 -3.17 39.62
C ALA A 1213 96.37 -2.47 39.73
N SER A 1214 96.34 -1.13 39.79
CA SER A 1214 97.51 -0.26 39.95
C SER A 1214 97.52 0.37 41.34
N MET A 1215 98.68 0.38 42.01
CA MET A 1215 98.84 0.79 43.40
C MET A 1215 100.14 1.57 43.61
N LEU A 1216 100.12 2.55 44.51
CA LEU A 1216 101.35 3.18 45.04
C LEU A 1216 101.79 2.38 46.26
N LYS A 1217 103.03 1.91 46.24
CA LYS A 1217 103.70 1.19 47.31
C LYS A 1217 104.64 2.14 48.03
N LEU A 1218 104.33 2.44 49.29
CA LEU A 1218 105.13 3.28 50.18
C LEU A 1218 106.04 2.40 51.02
N ASP A 1219 107.35 2.61 50.94
CA ASP A 1219 108.38 1.88 51.66
C ASP A 1219 108.46 2.36 53.12
N VAL A 1220 108.15 1.45 54.06
CA VAL A 1220 108.04 1.74 55.48
C VAL A 1220 109.39 2.12 56.10
N GLU A 1221 110.47 1.46 55.69
CA GLU A 1221 111.80 1.64 56.30
C GLU A 1221 112.36 3.01 55.94
N LYS A 1222 112.29 3.37 54.65
CA LYS A 1222 112.70 4.70 54.18
C LYS A 1222 111.85 5.81 54.78
N HIS A 1223 110.54 5.58 54.85
CA HIS A 1223 109.62 6.55 55.44
C HIS A 1223 109.94 6.84 56.91
N THR A 1224 110.16 5.78 57.70
CA THR A 1224 110.51 5.90 59.12
C THR A 1224 111.83 6.63 59.30
N LYS A 1225 112.84 6.34 58.47
CA LYS A 1225 114.13 7.03 58.51
C LYS A 1225 113.98 8.53 58.27
N ILE A 1226 113.31 8.93 57.19
CA ILE A 1226 113.12 10.35 56.84
C ILE A 1226 112.36 11.11 57.95
N ILE A 1227 111.35 10.49 58.55
CA ILE A 1227 110.59 11.11 59.65
C ILE A 1227 111.43 11.23 60.91
N SER A 1228 112.25 10.22 61.24
CA SER A 1228 113.09 10.24 62.45
C SER A 1228 114.20 11.29 62.42
N GLU A 1229 114.55 11.78 61.24
CA GLU A 1229 115.51 12.88 61.06
C GLU A 1229 114.88 14.27 61.32
N SER A 1230 113.55 14.36 61.38
CA SER A 1230 112.80 15.58 61.74
C SER A 1230 112.36 15.54 63.19
N GLU A 1231 112.75 16.54 63.97
CA GLU A 1231 112.40 16.64 65.40
C GLU A 1231 110.89 16.78 65.59
N LEU A 1232 110.24 17.69 64.83
CA LEU A 1232 108.80 17.94 64.92
C LEU A 1232 107.95 16.80 64.37
N MET A 1233 108.27 16.31 63.17
CA MET A 1233 107.49 15.23 62.55
C MET A 1233 107.76 13.89 63.22
N GLY A 1234 108.95 13.69 63.78
CA GLY A 1234 109.32 12.54 64.59
C GLY A 1234 108.50 12.43 65.88
N GLU A 1235 108.36 13.52 66.63
CA GLU A 1235 107.49 13.55 67.82
C GLU A 1235 106.01 13.28 67.45
N PHE A 1236 105.52 13.90 66.38
CA PHE A 1236 104.14 13.68 65.93
C PHE A 1236 103.89 12.23 65.49
N ALA A 1237 104.88 11.61 64.83
CA ALA A 1237 104.82 10.19 64.47
C ALA A 1237 104.91 9.27 65.69
N ALA A 1238 105.65 9.65 66.74
CA ALA A 1238 105.73 8.89 67.98
C ALA A 1238 104.39 8.86 68.74
N GLU A 1239 103.66 9.97 68.77
CA GLU A 1239 102.28 10.04 69.30
C GLU A 1239 101.30 9.16 68.51
N LEU A 1240 101.37 9.18 67.17
CA LEU A 1240 100.58 8.28 66.33
C LEU A 1240 100.94 6.81 66.57
N ALA A 1241 102.23 6.49 66.76
CA ALA A 1241 102.68 5.15 67.08
C ALA A 1241 102.10 4.64 68.41
N LEU A 1242 102.01 5.49 69.44
CA LEU A 1242 101.35 5.16 70.69
C LEU A 1242 99.86 4.87 70.50
N HIS A 1243 99.16 5.67 69.68
CA HIS A 1243 97.76 5.43 69.35
C HIS A 1243 97.52 4.07 68.68
N PHE A 1244 98.38 3.70 67.73
CA PHE A 1244 98.29 2.39 67.07
C PHE A 1244 98.69 1.22 67.98
N ARG A 1245 99.66 1.38 68.90
CA ARG A 1245 99.98 0.34 69.91
C ARG A 1245 98.81 0.09 70.86
N CYS A 1246 98.16 1.15 71.35
CA CYS A 1246 96.97 1.04 72.21
C CYS A 1246 95.75 0.41 71.53
N LEU A 1247 95.69 0.38 70.19
CA LEU A 1247 94.63 -0.26 69.42
C LEU A 1247 94.94 -1.73 69.07
N CYS A 1248 96.15 -2.21 69.35
CA CYS A 1248 96.65 -3.53 68.94
C CYS A 1248 96.95 -4.48 70.11
N ASP A 1249 97.10 -3.95 71.34
CA ASP A 1249 96.90 -4.68 72.60
C ASP A 1249 95.40 -4.81 72.93
#